data_AF-A0A6A3C6U1-F1
#
_entry.id   AF-A0A6A3C6U1-F1
#
_cell.length_a   1.000
_cell.length_b   1.000
_cell.length_c   1.000
_cell.angle_alpha   90.00
_cell.angle_beta   90.00
_cell.angle_gamma   90.00
#
_symmetry.space_group_name_H-M   'P 1'
#
loop_
_entity.id
_entity.type
_entity.pdbx_description
1 polymer ?
#
loop_
_entity_poly.entity_id
_entity_poly.type
_entity_poly.pdbx_seq_one_letter_code
_entity_poly.pdbx_strand_id
1 'polypeptide(L)'
;MGNVTSGVAAKFAFFPPDPPTYGIRQEEDGRVVMPGITGDMNMNVHLLDTKGGNKIVANFWRHPLARFTLLYSHGNAADLGQMHELFIELRAHLRLNIMSYDYSGYGGSSGKPSEFNTYYDIEAVYNCLKKEYGVKQEDLIVYGQSVGSGPTLHLASHLQRPRAVVLHSAILSGIRVLYPIKMTLWFDIFKNIDKIRRVNCPILVIHGTNDEVVDWSHGKRLWELSKEKYEPLWVNGGGHCNLETYPEYIKHLRKFVNEMEKISNAKPEKEVDSRPRLSDVSTEQNGCLRLKKRAAGSKKELGTVYPSYGTLEESRGKMLQAICRLYLKRLSGFATQQANMAAAFGSKDPSYLRIGSLDGFEDFRTLTGPERLSSASLSSYQPDGMLGRLNSSTALSLRGISSGMIQPGYSQTLNNLINGLGKVQPVVLPANQNQNDDQIFGGKMIRCLFLISLLVQVSLAKSGGVEPAKHAAAPRKWPTLSGYPPLIIARGGFSGLFPESTALANNMALQLRYTDVALLCNLQLTKDSVGICVTDIRLENSTNIAELFPKDSKTYKINGHDVKGWFAKDFSSQVILNNVSMIQSVLSRPSVFDNQLPVGTIYEVREAKPEFFWLSVQYDAFYTANKLSMSNYIEKTIGFKGINYISSPEIGFLRNMKKKAPKEISFIFVCLGQDVVEPTENKKYSDILKDLNAIKAFATGIMVPKEFIWPVGENNYLQKPTTLVTDAHKAGLEVYASGFSNDQMISHNYSYDPTTEILNYVNYPDFTVDGLLTDFSPIASNAIACFATNETKKEKQLKTLIITHNGASGVYPDSADLTGDTTAMPTFMSKSSLVPEVQKDKGVFSFDLTWTEIQTLKPQMYSPFGQRTGYYRNPAAKNKGKFMTLNDFLGFAKTKEVEGVLINIENAAYLASKKGLDIIDTVNKALKNASLDKVKVMIQSNNSSVLKKYSSDQGYKRLLHLKEPISKVAKSVPEEIKKFADAIVVPRPSLIEINEGGFTKATTNVLKEMHAVNISVYVSVMRNEFIAIPFDFYADPTMELATYNVELNVDGFVTEFPATASRYLRSSCVDMNADVAILPAEVGALLQEIPENTLPAVQQPSHPLEVKDLASPPIPPVKAPTAGGSNSPPGPPGAPAPAPSSTAVAAKFDVCVAPFMVLVGLLLSM
;
A
#
# COMPACT_ATOMS: atom_id res chain seq x y z
N MET A 1 -9.65 -2.55 44.95
CA MET A 1 -10.61 -2.47 43.82
C MET A 1 -9.93 -2.33 42.46
N GLY A 2 -9.04 -1.36 42.22
CA GLY A 2 -8.48 -1.04 40.89
C GLY A 2 -8.08 -2.21 39.98
N ASN A 3 -7.37 -3.22 40.50
CA ASN A 3 -6.92 -4.39 39.69
C ASN A 3 -8.07 -5.24 39.12
N VAL A 4 -9.24 -5.25 39.75
CA VAL A 4 -10.41 -6.02 39.26
C VAL A 4 -11.04 -5.29 38.08
N THR A 5 -11.20 -3.97 38.18
CA THR A 5 -11.70 -3.12 37.08
C THR A 5 -10.75 -3.06 35.89
N SER A 6 -9.43 -2.97 36.13
CA SER A 6 -8.44 -2.97 35.04
C SER A 6 -8.35 -4.32 34.33
N GLY A 7 -8.51 -5.44 35.05
CA GLY A 7 -8.53 -6.78 34.45
C GLY A 7 -9.72 -7.04 33.53
N VAL A 8 -10.86 -6.39 33.81
CA VAL A 8 -12.03 -6.38 32.90
C VAL A 8 -11.75 -5.48 31.70
N ALA A 9 -11.38 -4.22 31.92
CA ALA A 9 -11.08 -3.26 30.85
C ALA A 9 -9.98 -3.74 29.89
N ALA A 10 -8.98 -4.46 30.38
CA ALA A 10 -7.91 -5.04 29.56
C ALA A 10 -8.43 -6.02 28.50
N LYS A 11 -9.42 -6.87 28.83
CA LYS A 11 -10.05 -7.80 27.85
C LYS A 11 -10.83 -7.09 26.74
N PHE A 12 -11.09 -5.80 26.88
CA PHE A 12 -11.70 -4.95 25.85
C PHE A 12 -10.70 -4.13 25.05
N ALA A 13 -9.49 -3.93 25.58
CA ALA A 13 -8.54 -2.96 25.08
C ALA A 13 -7.33 -3.57 24.36
N PHE A 14 -7.11 -4.87 24.53
CA PHE A 14 -5.93 -5.58 24.02
C PHE A 14 -6.33 -6.87 23.31
N PHE A 15 -5.94 -6.99 22.05
CA PHE A 15 -6.15 -8.15 21.19
C PHE A 15 -4.79 -8.59 20.61
N PRO A 16 -3.92 -9.26 21.40
CA PRO A 16 -2.63 -9.75 20.91
C PRO A 16 -2.81 -10.74 19.74
N PRO A 17 -1.89 -10.76 18.76
CA PRO A 17 -1.90 -11.76 17.70
C PRO A 17 -1.80 -13.19 18.26
N ASP A 18 -2.81 -14.02 18.01
CA ASP A 18 -2.83 -15.44 18.37
C ASP A 18 -2.93 -16.31 17.09
N PRO A 19 -2.00 -17.25 16.80
CA PRO A 19 -0.68 -17.33 17.43
C PRO A 19 0.16 -16.06 17.14
N PRO A 20 1.23 -15.82 17.92
CA PRO A 20 2.27 -14.83 17.60
C PRO A 20 2.77 -14.97 16.16
N THR A 21 3.15 -13.87 15.50
CA THR A 21 3.62 -13.93 14.11
C THR A 21 5.09 -14.29 13.96
N TYR A 22 5.82 -14.35 15.07
CA TYR A 22 7.24 -14.71 15.13
C TYR A 22 7.51 -15.64 16.32
N GLY A 23 8.58 -16.45 16.22
CA GLY A 23 9.10 -17.24 17.33
C GLY A 23 10.33 -16.60 17.97
N ILE A 24 10.73 -17.08 19.15
CA ILE A 24 12.03 -16.74 19.76
C ILE A 24 12.88 -18.00 19.84
N ARG A 25 14.17 -17.85 19.56
CA ARG A 25 15.19 -18.87 19.86
C ARG A 25 16.36 -18.21 20.58
N GLN A 26 17.00 -18.97 21.47
CA GLN A 26 18.32 -18.63 22.00
C GLN A 26 19.37 -19.50 21.30
N GLU A 27 20.46 -18.88 20.86
CA GLU A 27 21.58 -19.54 20.19
C GLU A 27 22.64 -20.02 21.21
N GLU A 28 23.59 -20.84 20.77
CA GLU A 28 24.57 -21.50 21.66
C GLU A 28 25.56 -20.53 22.32
N ASP A 29 25.73 -19.32 21.76
CA ASP A 29 26.49 -18.21 22.36
C ASP A 29 25.68 -17.42 23.41
N GLY A 30 24.41 -17.76 23.59
CA GLY A 30 23.46 -17.09 24.47
C GLY A 30 22.67 -15.94 23.82
N ARG A 31 22.92 -15.59 22.55
CA ARG A 31 22.18 -14.55 21.82
C ARG A 31 20.71 -14.94 21.66
N VAL A 32 19.82 -13.96 21.80
CA VAL A 32 18.40 -14.13 21.46
C VAL A 32 18.16 -13.70 20.01
N VAL A 33 17.40 -14.48 19.25
CA VAL A 33 17.02 -14.22 17.86
C VAL A 33 15.53 -14.50 17.62
N MET A 34 14.97 -13.92 16.56
CA MET A 34 13.60 -14.14 16.10
C MET A 34 13.61 -14.98 14.80
N PRO A 35 13.58 -16.33 14.87
CA PRO A 35 13.53 -17.16 13.67
C PRO A 35 12.26 -16.88 12.83
N GLY A 36 12.43 -16.85 11.50
CA GLY A 36 11.38 -16.54 10.54
C GLY A 36 11.28 -15.06 10.14
N ILE A 37 12.26 -14.25 10.54
CA ILE A 37 12.40 -12.83 10.20
C ILE A 37 13.83 -12.59 9.66
N THR A 38 13.99 -11.74 8.64
CA THR A 38 15.31 -11.42 8.07
C THR A 38 16.21 -10.78 9.14
N GLY A 39 17.41 -11.34 9.32
CA GLY A 39 18.35 -10.90 10.34
C GLY A 39 19.20 -9.71 9.91
N ASP A 40 18.71 -8.48 10.06
CA ASP A 40 19.58 -7.29 10.00
C ASP A 40 20.69 -7.43 11.06
N MET A 41 21.95 -7.42 10.63
CA MET A 41 23.13 -7.50 11.51
C MET A 41 23.19 -6.37 12.56
N ASN A 42 22.42 -5.30 12.36
CA ASN A 42 22.29 -4.15 13.25
C ASN A 42 21.11 -4.25 14.24
N MET A 43 20.38 -5.38 14.26
CA MET A 43 19.29 -5.65 15.22
C MET A 43 19.75 -6.52 16.40
N ASN A 44 19.50 -6.03 17.61
CA ASN A 44 19.64 -6.75 18.87
C ASN A 44 18.25 -7.09 19.45
N VAL A 45 17.96 -8.37 19.66
CA VAL A 45 16.74 -8.83 20.36
C VAL A 45 17.05 -9.03 21.85
N HIS A 46 16.12 -8.64 22.70
CA HIS A 46 16.21 -8.67 24.16
C HIS A 46 15.02 -9.39 24.79
N LEU A 47 15.25 -10.00 25.96
CA LEU A 47 14.22 -10.49 26.88
C LEU A 47 14.33 -9.74 28.21
N LEU A 48 13.50 -8.70 28.38
CA LEU A 48 13.59 -7.77 29.51
C LEU A 48 12.62 -8.15 30.63
N ASP A 49 13.11 -8.19 31.88
CA ASP A 49 12.28 -8.37 33.06
C ASP A 49 11.56 -7.07 33.45
N THR A 50 10.24 -7.17 33.60
CA THR A 50 9.36 -6.04 33.97
C THR A 50 9.09 -6.00 35.47
N LYS A 51 8.71 -4.82 35.98
CA LYS A 51 8.23 -4.66 37.38
C LYS A 51 6.97 -5.48 37.69
N GLY A 52 6.23 -5.90 36.66
CA GLY A 52 5.05 -6.77 36.79
C GLY A 52 5.39 -8.26 36.93
N GLY A 53 6.66 -8.66 36.85
CA GLY A 53 7.08 -10.08 36.87
C GLY A 53 6.97 -10.80 35.53
N ASN A 54 6.61 -10.09 34.46
CA ASN A 54 6.57 -10.63 33.10
C ASN A 54 7.94 -10.41 32.41
N LYS A 55 8.27 -11.25 31.42
CA LYS A 55 9.37 -11.03 30.48
C LYS A 55 8.82 -10.55 29.15
N ILE A 56 9.34 -9.45 28.62
CA ILE A 56 8.92 -8.88 27.34
C ILE A 56 10.03 -8.91 26.29
N VAL A 57 9.65 -8.93 25.02
CA VAL A 57 10.56 -8.88 23.88
C VAL A 57 10.81 -7.43 23.49
N ALA A 58 12.06 -7.07 23.22
CA ALA A 58 12.41 -5.76 22.66
C ALA A 58 13.52 -5.86 21.61
N ASN A 59 13.36 -5.14 20.49
CA ASN A 59 14.31 -5.06 19.41
C ASN A 59 14.93 -3.66 19.34
N PHE A 60 16.25 -3.59 19.47
CA PHE A 60 17.03 -2.38 19.25
C PHE A 60 17.73 -2.42 17.90
N TRP A 61 17.49 -1.41 17.08
CA TRP A 61 17.98 -1.26 15.73
C TRP A 61 18.97 -0.10 15.64
N ARG A 62 20.20 -0.36 15.20
CA ARG A 62 21.23 0.68 15.04
C ARG A 62 21.23 1.28 13.64
N HIS A 63 21.30 2.61 13.54
CA HIS A 63 21.57 3.31 12.29
C HIS A 63 22.92 4.04 12.39
N PRO A 64 23.88 3.87 11.46
CA PRO A 64 25.24 4.41 11.61
C PRO A 64 25.33 5.94 11.79
N LEU A 65 24.37 6.68 11.23
CA LEU A 65 24.29 8.14 11.33
C LEU A 65 23.28 8.63 12.40
N ALA A 66 22.81 7.76 13.29
CA ALA A 66 21.77 8.10 14.27
C ALA A 66 22.20 9.20 15.25
N ARG A 67 21.41 10.27 15.29
CA ARG A 67 21.54 11.34 16.30
C ARG A 67 20.51 11.25 17.42
N PHE A 68 19.39 10.58 17.18
CA PHE A 68 18.37 10.29 18.20
C PHE A 68 17.96 8.81 18.17
N THR A 69 17.29 8.38 19.24
CA THR A 69 16.64 7.08 19.35
C THR A 69 15.12 7.26 19.41
N LEU A 70 14.41 6.53 18.57
CA LEU A 70 12.95 6.46 18.56
C LEU A 70 12.50 5.26 19.41
N LEU A 71 11.83 5.52 20.54
CA LEU A 71 11.17 4.47 21.33
C LEU A 71 9.71 4.33 20.85
N TYR A 72 9.40 3.23 20.18
CA TYR A 72 8.13 3.01 19.48
C TYR A 72 7.21 2.06 20.26
N SER A 73 6.05 2.59 20.65
CA SER A 73 4.92 1.83 21.22
C SER A 73 3.89 1.54 20.13
N HIS A 74 3.75 0.26 19.77
CA HIS A 74 2.91 -0.17 18.64
C HIS A 74 1.40 -0.11 18.94
N GLY A 75 0.60 -0.19 17.87
CA GLY A 75 -0.86 -0.27 17.96
C GLY A 75 -1.37 -1.58 18.57
N ASN A 76 -2.65 -1.60 18.94
CA ASN A 76 -3.36 -2.83 19.33
C ASN A 76 -3.38 -3.85 18.16
N ALA A 77 -3.45 -5.16 18.42
CA ALA A 77 -3.37 -6.22 17.42
C ALA A 77 -2.16 -6.10 16.46
N ALA A 78 -1.02 -5.69 17.02
CA ALA A 78 0.29 -5.76 16.40
C ALA A 78 1.24 -6.53 17.32
N ASP A 79 2.16 -7.28 16.76
CA ASP A 79 3.39 -7.73 17.45
C ASP A 79 4.64 -7.31 16.67
N LEU A 80 5.82 -7.43 17.29
CA LEU A 80 7.11 -7.03 16.69
C LEU A 80 7.38 -7.64 15.30
N GLY A 81 6.88 -8.84 15.02
CA GLY A 81 7.06 -9.47 13.70
C GLY A 81 6.26 -8.78 12.60
N GLN A 82 5.07 -8.26 12.94
CA GLN A 82 4.22 -7.52 12.01
C GLN A 82 4.65 -6.06 11.80
N MET A 83 5.45 -5.52 12.72
CA MET A 83 5.95 -4.14 12.67
C MET A 83 7.37 -4.02 12.10
N HIS A 84 8.07 -5.15 11.90
CA HIS A 84 9.47 -5.23 11.48
C HIS A 84 9.81 -4.34 10.27
N GLU A 85 9.04 -4.45 9.20
CA GLU A 85 9.27 -3.74 7.93
C GLU A 85 9.09 -2.22 8.07
N LEU A 86 8.09 -1.78 8.84
CA LEU A 86 7.89 -0.37 9.15
C LEU A 86 9.09 0.20 9.95
N PHE A 87 9.72 -0.61 10.81
CA PHE A 87 10.92 -0.18 11.52
C PHE A 87 12.14 -0.07 10.60
N ILE A 88 12.28 -0.93 9.59
CA ILE A 88 13.33 -0.79 8.58
C ILE A 88 13.16 0.52 7.80
N GLU A 89 11.93 0.80 7.32
CA GLU A 89 11.63 2.01 6.56
C GLU A 89 11.75 3.30 7.38
N LEU A 90 11.21 3.34 8.61
CA LEU A 90 11.40 4.47 9.52
C LEU A 90 12.87 4.67 9.87
N ARG A 91 13.65 3.60 10.05
CA ARG A 91 15.08 3.67 10.35
C ARG A 91 15.86 4.28 9.19
N ALA A 92 15.64 3.82 7.96
CA ALA A 92 16.31 4.35 6.78
C ALA A 92 15.90 5.81 6.52
N HIS A 93 14.60 6.08 6.37
CA HIS A 93 14.11 7.38 5.93
C HIS A 93 14.13 8.50 6.98
N LEU A 94 14.29 8.17 8.27
CA LEU A 94 14.47 9.15 9.36
C LEU A 94 15.87 9.11 10.01
N ARG A 95 16.70 8.11 9.68
CA ARG A 95 18.08 7.91 10.18
C ARG A 95 18.18 7.84 11.70
N LEU A 96 17.22 7.19 12.34
CA LEU A 96 17.16 7.03 13.80
C LEU A 96 17.61 5.63 14.21
N ASN A 97 18.16 5.51 15.43
CA ASN A 97 18.09 4.22 16.12
C ASN A 97 16.62 3.97 16.48
N ILE A 98 16.14 2.74 16.41
CA ILE A 98 14.77 2.40 16.83
C ILE A 98 14.83 1.39 17.97
N MET A 99 14.08 1.66 19.03
CA MET A 99 13.76 0.68 20.07
C MET A 99 12.27 0.38 19.99
N SER A 100 11.95 -0.88 19.72
CA SER A 100 10.59 -1.39 19.60
C SER A 100 10.40 -2.52 20.59
N TYR A 101 9.22 -2.68 21.17
CA TYR A 101 8.96 -3.71 22.17
C TYR A 101 7.52 -4.22 22.08
N ASP A 102 7.31 -5.49 22.41
CA ASP A 102 5.98 -6.05 22.62
C ASP A 102 5.50 -5.78 24.05
N TYR A 103 4.18 -5.65 24.22
CA TYR A 103 3.56 -5.60 25.55
C TYR A 103 3.59 -6.97 26.25
N SER A 104 3.46 -6.98 27.58
CA SER A 104 3.21 -8.19 28.35
C SER A 104 2.03 -9.00 27.75
N GLY A 105 2.27 -10.25 27.35
CA GLY A 105 1.29 -11.11 26.67
C GLY A 105 1.02 -10.79 25.19
N TYR A 106 1.92 -10.10 24.50
CA TYR A 106 1.95 -9.93 23.04
C TYR A 106 3.17 -10.62 22.42
N GLY A 107 3.02 -11.16 21.22
CA GLY A 107 4.12 -11.80 20.49
C GLY A 107 4.77 -12.93 21.31
N GLY A 108 6.09 -12.91 21.44
CA GLY A 108 6.84 -13.83 22.30
C GLY A 108 6.92 -13.41 23.78
N SER A 109 6.22 -12.36 24.21
CA SER A 109 6.26 -11.85 25.59
C SER A 109 5.33 -12.62 26.54
N SER A 110 5.79 -12.88 27.76
CA SER A 110 5.01 -13.58 28.79
C SER A 110 4.02 -12.67 29.52
N GLY A 111 3.16 -13.27 30.35
CA GLY A 111 2.19 -12.55 31.16
C GLY A 111 0.85 -12.35 30.46
N LYS A 112 0.20 -11.21 30.73
CA LYS A 112 -1.10 -10.81 30.14
C LYS A 112 -1.14 -9.30 29.96
N PRO A 113 -1.79 -8.77 28.91
CA PRO A 113 -1.82 -7.34 28.68
C PRO A 113 -2.76 -6.65 29.67
N SER A 114 -2.34 -5.47 30.15
CA SER A 114 -3.15 -4.55 30.95
C SER A 114 -2.53 -3.16 30.90
N GLU A 115 -3.30 -2.11 31.20
CA GLU A 115 -2.79 -0.73 31.24
C GLU A 115 -1.52 -0.60 32.09
N PHE A 116 -1.53 -1.11 33.32
CA PHE A 116 -0.38 -1.07 34.22
C PHE A 116 0.81 -1.90 33.70
N ASN A 117 0.57 -3.05 33.06
CA ASN A 117 1.66 -3.81 32.46
C ASN A 117 2.31 -3.02 31.33
N THR A 118 1.55 -2.39 30.41
CA THR A 118 2.16 -1.57 29.34
C THR A 118 3.01 -0.40 29.86
N TYR A 119 2.74 0.06 31.10
CA TYR A 119 3.58 1.05 31.79
C TYR A 119 4.86 0.43 32.35
N TYR A 120 4.79 -0.75 32.97
CA TYR A 120 5.98 -1.50 33.39
C TYR A 120 6.84 -1.98 32.21
N ASP A 121 6.20 -2.29 31.07
CA ASP A 121 6.84 -2.71 29.82
C ASP A 121 7.70 -1.57 29.26
N ILE A 122 7.10 -0.40 29.00
CA ILE A 122 7.84 0.75 28.45
C ILE A 122 8.90 1.28 29.44
N GLU A 123 8.65 1.18 30.76
CA GLU A 123 9.65 1.52 31.76
C GLU A 123 10.85 0.55 31.75
N ALA A 124 10.64 -0.76 31.54
CA ALA A 124 11.74 -1.72 31.42
C ALA A 124 12.60 -1.42 30.17
N VAL A 125 11.96 -1.14 29.04
CA VAL A 125 12.61 -0.83 27.75
C VAL A 125 13.38 0.49 27.81
N TYR A 126 12.81 1.53 28.43
CA TYR A 126 13.53 2.78 28.69
C TYR A 126 14.73 2.58 29.64
N ASN A 127 14.63 1.68 30.62
CA ASN A 127 15.76 1.35 31.49
C ASN A 127 16.88 0.59 30.74
N CYS A 128 16.55 -0.33 29.81
CA CYS A 128 17.51 -0.97 28.91
C CYS A 128 18.23 0.09 28.05
N LEU A 129 17.48 0.96 27.36
CA LEU A 129 18.02 2.08 26.58
C LEU A 129 19.00 2.96 27.36
N LYS A 130 18.65 3.31 28.61
CA LYS A 130 19.48 4.14 29.47
C LYS A 130 20.74 3.42 29.97
N LYS A 131 20.65 2.14 30.33
CA LYS A 131 21.74 1.38 30.98
C LYS A 131 22.72 0.75 30.00
N GLU A 132 22.21 0.15 28.92
CA GLU A 132 23.00 -0.66 27.99
C GLU A 132 23.40 0.11 26.73
N TYR A 133 22.52 1.01 26.27
CA TYR A 133 22.75 1.84 25.08
C TYR A 133 23.13 3.29 25.41
N GLY A 134 23.16 3.67 26.69
CA GLY A 134 23.58 4.99 27.16
C GLY A 134 22.68 6.16 26.72
N VAL A 135 21.46 5.87 26.23
CA VAL A 135 20.58 6.87 25.63
C VAL A 135 20.04 7.84 26.69
N LYS A 136 20.25 9.14 26.47
CA LYS A 136 19.79 10.22 27.34
C LYS A 136 18.34 10.62 27.02
N GLN A 137 17.69 11.36 27.92
CA GLN A 137 16.33 11.85 27.65
C GLN A 137 16.33 12.83 26.47
N GLU A 138 17.30 13.73 26.42
CA GLU A 138 17.47 14.68 25.32
C GLU A 138 17.80 14.05 23.97
N ASP A 139 18.09 12.74 23.92
CA ASP A 139 18.35 12.01 22.68
C ASP A 139 17.22 11.02 22.34
N LEU A 140 16.13 11.03 23.13
CA LEU A 140 15.00 10.10 23.04
C LEU A 140 13.73 10.77 22.50
N ILE A 141 13.27 10.33 21.33
CA ILE A 141 11.94 10.64 20.80
C ILE A 141 11.02 9.47 21.18
N VAL A 142 9.87 9.74 21.80
CA VAL A 142 8.90 8.69 22.17
C VAL A 142 7.71 8.71 21.21
N TYR A 143 7.43 7.59 20.56
CA TYR A 143 6.41 7.45 19.51
C TYR A 143 5.32 6.48 19.99
N GLY A 144 4.05 6.85 19.83
CA GLY A 144 2.92 5.98 20.15
C GLY A 144 1.84 5.97 19.08
N GLN A 145 1.57 4.79 18.51
CA GLN A 145 0.51 4.57 17.53
C GLN A 145 -0.76 4.04 18.18
N SER A 146 -1.91 4.65 17.93
CA SER A 146 -3.22 4.18 18.42
C SER A 146 -3.19 3.95 19.95
N VAL A 147 -3.50 2.75 20.44
CA VAL A 147 -3.37 2.35 21.86
C VAL A 147 -1.96 2.60 22.44
N GLY A 148 -0.90 2.48 21.64
CA GLY A 148 0.49 2.75 22.05
C GLY A 148 0.75 4.19 22.52
N SER A 149 -0.11 5.16 22.13
CA SER A 149 -0.09 6.51 22.73
C SER A 149 -0.28 6.50 24.26
N GLY A 150 -0.93 5.47 24.80
CA GLY A 150 -1.11 5.21 26.23
C GLY A 150 0.20 5.10 27.02
N PRO A 151 1.04 4.07 26.79
CA PRO A 151 2.35 3.95 27.42
C PRO A 151 3.32 5.06 27.00
N THR A 152 3.30 5.54 25.75
CA THR A 152 4.10 6.69 25.29
C THR A 152 3.88 7.94 26.15
N LEU A 153 2.61 8.35 26.36
CA LEU A 153 2.29 9.51 27.18
C LEU A 153 2.44 9.24 28.69
N HIS A 154 2.40 7.97 29.13
CA HIS A 154 2.81 7.64 30.50
C HIS A 154 4.28 7.95 30.70
N LEU A 155 5.18 7.36 29.91
CA LEU A 155 6.62 7.59 30.03
C LEU A 155 6.96 9.09 29.85
N ALA A 156 6.49 9.72 28.77
CA ALA A 156 6.79 11.12 28.48
C ALA A 156 6.30 12.10 29.56
N SER A 157 5.27 11.74 30.35
CA SER A 157 4.81 12.55 31.49
C SER A 157 5.66 12.42 32.76
N HIS A 158 6.60 11.47 32.80
CA HIS A 158 7.54 11.23 33.91
C HIS A 158 9.00 11.56 33.55
N LEU A 159 9.32 11.77 32.26
CA LEU A 159 10.62 12.26 31.82
C LEU A 159 10.71 13.79 31.99
N GLN A 160 11.88 14.30 32.40
CA GLN A 160 12.09 15.73 32.63
C GLN A 160 12.34 16.50 31.32
N ARG A 161 13.13 15.90 30.41
CA ARG A 161 13.48 16.53 29.12
C ARG A 161 13.65 15.49 28.00
N PRO A 162 12.60 14.73 27.64
CA PRO A 162 12.60 13.92 26.41
C PRO A 162 12.80 14.83 25.19
N ARG A 163 13.41 14.35 24.10
CA ARG A 163 13.63 15.16 22.89
C ARG A 163 12.31 15.68 22.30
N ALA A 164 11.38 14.76 22.09
CA ALA A 164 10.07 15.04 21.49
C ALA A 164 9.10 13.87 21.71
N VAL A 165 7.82 14.07 21.40
CA VAL A 165 6.82 13.00 21.32
C VAL A 165 6.12 13.00 19.95
N VAL A 166 5.86 11.81 19.41
CA VAL A 166 5.01 11.61 18.23
C VAL A 166 3.77 10.82 18.64
N LEU A 167 2.60 11.34 18.31
CA LEU A 167 1.31 10.70 18.54
C LEU A 167 0.65 10.41 17.18
N HIS A 168 0.52 9.13 16.83
CA HIS A 168 -0.04 8.69 15.55
C HIS A 168 -1.42 8.05 15.79
N SER A 169 -2.48 8.62 15.22
CA SER A 169 -3.88 8.16 15.33
C SER A 169 -4.30 7.91 16.79
N ALA A 170 -3.88 8.82 17.67
CA ALA A 170 -3.80 8.59 19.12
C ALA A 170 -5.13 8.79 19.85
N ILE A 171 -5.31 8.06 20.97
CA ILE A 171 -6.56 8.06 21.73
C ILE A 171 -6.55 9.10 22.87
N LEU A 172 -7.67 9.79 23.09
CA LEU A 172 -7.85 10.66 24.27
C LEU A 172 -7.96 9.84 25.57
N SER A 173 -8.72 8.75 25.51
CA SER A 173 -8.82 7.66 26.50
C SER A 173 -9.59 6.48 25.90
N GLY A 174 -9.53 5.31 26.54
CA GLY A 174 -10.11 4.08 26.02
C GLY A 174 -11.63 4.15 25.81
N ILE A 175 -12.38 4.72 26.77
CA ILE A 175 -13.84 4.84 26.65
C ILE A 175 -14.22 5.87 25.57
N ARG A 176 -13.38 6.90 25.34
CA ARG A 176 -13.67 7.94 24.34
C ARG A 176 -13.63 7.45 22.90
N VAL A 177 -12.90 6.36 22.63
CA VAL A 177 -12.92 5.67 21.32
C VAL A 177 -14.30 5.08 21.02
N LEU A 178 -15.06 4.71 22.06
CA LEU A 178 -16.36 4.06 21.93
C LEU A 178 -17.53 5.05 22.03
N TYR A 179 -17.37 6.13 22.81
CA TYR A 179 -18.43 7.12 23.06
C TYR A 179 -17.84 8.53 23.23
N PRO A 180 -18.42 9.59 22.60
CA PRO A 180 -17.92 10.97 22.68
C PRO A 180 -18.20 11.64 24.03
N ILE A 181 -17.63 11.12 25.13
CA ILE A 181 -17.87 11.59 26.50
C ILE A 181 -16.97 12.78 26.87
N LYS A 182 -17.59 13.82 27.44
CA LYS A 182 -16.89 15.04 27.88
C LYS A 182 -16.10 14.82 29.18
N MET A 183 -16.64 14.05 30.13
CA MET A 183 -16.03 13.77 31.43
C MET A 183 -15.09 12.53 31.38
N THR A 184 -13.95 12.57 32.08
CA THR A 184 -13.09 11.38 32.25
C THR A 184 -13.61 10.52 33.40
N LEU A 185 -13.88 9.24 33.14
CA LEU A 185 -14.40 8.31 34.14
C LEU A 185 -13.27 7.70 34.99
N TRP A 186 -13.58 7.29 36.22
CA TRP A 186 -12.57 6.77 37.14
C TRP A 186 -11.98 5.43 36.67
N PHE A 187 -12.81 4.58 36.04
CA PHE A 187 -12.44 3.29 35.44
C PHE A 187 -12.02 3.37 33.95
N ASP A 188 -11.96 4.57 33.36
CA ASP A 188 -11.40 4.77 32.02
C ASP A 188 -9.91 4.43 32.00
N ILE A 189 -9.40 3.96 30.86
CA ILE A 189 -8.00 3.55 30.68
C ILE A 189 -7.25 4.52 29.76
N PHE A 190 -5.93 4.59 29.88
CA PHE A 190 -5.07 5.41 29.02
C PHE A 190 -5.54 6.87 28.94
N LYS A 191 -5.69 7.53 30.10
CA LYS A 191 -6.19 8.92 30.26
C LYS A 191 -5.23 9.97 29.71
N ASN A 192 -4.96 9.90 28.42
CA ASN A 192 -3.96 10.68 27.69
C ASN A 192 -4.32 12.16 27.66
N ILE A 193 -5.62 12.48 27.62
CA ILE A 193 -6.18 13.83 27.82
C ILE A 193 -5.67 14.52 29.11
N ASP A 194 -5.36 13.74 30.15
CA ASP A 194 -4.87 14.25 31.45
C ASP A 194 -3.34 14.16 31.60
N LYS A 195 -2.71 13.17 30.95
CA LYS A 195 -1.24 13.05 30.89
C LYS A 195 -0.58 14.11 30.03
N ILE A 196 -1.14 14.43 28.86
CA ILE A 196 -0.48 15.26 27.83
C ILE A 196 -0.10 16.66 28.33
N ARG A 197 -0.91 17.23 29.24
CA ARG A 197 -0.64 18.50 29.92
C ARG A 197 0.64 18.51 30.79
N ARG A 198 1.21 17.33 31.09
CA ARG A 198 2.42 17.15 31.91
C ARG A 198 3.70 17.03 31.09
N VAL A 199 3.59 16.72 29.79
CA VAL A 199 4.74 16.56 28.87
C VAL A 199 5.34 17.93 28.56
N ASN A 200 6.67 18.06 28.64
CA ASN A 200 7.41 19.32 28.48
C ASN A 200 8.46 19.18 27.38
N CYS A 201 8.00 18.87 26.16
CA CYS A 201 8.79 18.81 24.94
C CYS A 201 7.85 18.93 23.72
N PRO A 202 8.39 19.15 22.49
CA PRO A 202 7.58 19.29 21.29
C PRO A 202 6.77 18.02 20.98
N ILE A 203 5.47 18.19 20.75
CA ILE A 203 4.55 17.11 20.37
C ILE A 203 4.11 17.30 18.91
N LEU A 204 4.47 16.33 18.07
CA LEU A 204 3.87 16.13 16.75
C LEU A 204 2.65 15.21 16.90
N VAL A 205 1.54 15.58 16.25
CA VAL A 205 0.38 14.69 16.06
C VAL A 205 0.23 14.40 14.56
N ILE A 206 -0.02 13.13 14.25
CA ILE A 206 -0.33 12.63 12.91
C ILE A 206 -1.67 11.91 13.01
N HIS A 207 -2.65 12.29 12.18
CA HIS A 207 -3.99 11.68 12.21
C HIS A 207 -4.68 11.80 10.84
N GLY A 208 -5.40 10.77 10.42
CA GLY A 208 -6.24 10.80 9.22
C GLY A 208 -7.51 11.61 9.43
N THR A 209 -8.04 12.25 8.38
CA THR A 209 -9.35 12.92 8.46
C THR A 209 -10.53 11.94 8.43
N ASN A 210 -10.34 10.77 7.82
CA ASN A 210 -11.35 9.74 7.61
C ASN A 210 -11.07 8.51 8.52
N ASP A 211 -10.61 8.76 9.76
CA ASP A 211 -10.32 7.71 10.73
C ASP A 211 -11.60 7.19 11.41
N GLU A 212 -12.20 6.14 10.83
CA GLU A 212 -13.39 5.46 11.37
C GLU A 212 -13.15 4.67 12.68
N VAL A 213 -11.90 4.51 13.14
CA VAL A 213 -11.56 3.68 14.32
C VAL A 213 -11.26 4.55 15.54
N VAL A 214 -10.58 5.68 15.33
CA VAL A 214 -10.29 6.69 16.34
C VAL A 214 -10.52 8.05 15.71
N ASP A 215 -11.71 8.61 15.90
CA ASP A 215 -12.13 9.87 15.27
C ASP A 215 -11.06 10.99 15.34
N TRP A 216 -10.89 11.73 14.24
CA TRP A 216 -9.90 12.79 14.06
C TRP A 216 -9.88 13.84 15.18
N SER A 217 -11.01 14.10 15.83
CA SER A 217 -11.09 15.02 16.97
C SER A 217 -10.21 14.59 18.15
N HIS A 218 -9.85 13.31 18.28
CA HIS A 218 -8.91 12.83 19.29
C HIS A 218 -7.51 13.40 19.09
N GLY A 219 -6.93 13.22 17.90
CA GLY A 219 -5.61 13.77 17.57
C GLY A 219 -5.60 15.29 17.67
N LYS A 220 -6.62 15.94 17.10
CA LYS A 220 -6.82 17.39 17.19
C LYS A 220 -6.87 17.87 18.65
N ARG A 221 -7.64 17.21 19.51
CA ARG A 221 -7.80 17.61 20.92
C ARG A 221 -6.56 17.30 21.77
N LEU A 222 -5.81 16.25 21.46
CA LEU A 222 -4.49 16.02 22.06
C LEU A 222 -3.54 17.16 21.68
N TRP A 223 -3.46 17.52 20.38
CA TRP A 223 -2.62 18.61 19.89
C TRP A 223 -2.97 19.97 20.55
N GLU A 224 -4.25 20.30 20.66
CA GLU A 224 -4.74 21.49 21.38
C GLU A 224 -4.24 21.55 22.84
N LEU A 225 -4.15 20.40 23.51
CA LEU A 225 -3.73 20.27 24.91
C LEU A 225 -2.21 20.14 25.13
N SER A 226 -1.43 19.93 24.07
CA SER A 226 0.03 19.94 24.10
C SER A 226 0.57 21.30 24.55
N LYS A 227 1.54 21.32 25.48
CA LYS A 227 2.26 22.53 25.89
C LYS A 227 3.08 23.11 24.74
N GLU A 228 3.99 22.31 24.21
CA GLU A 228 4.82 22.64 23.05
C GLU A 228 4.23 21.95 21.82
N LYS A 229 3.56 22.73 20.97
CA LYS A 229 2.94 22.25 19.73
C LYS A 229 3.95 22.28 18.60
N TYR A 230 4.20 21.14 17.98
CA TYR A 230 4.74 21.11 16.62
C TYR A 230 3.59 21.16 15.60
N GLU A 231 3.88 21.52 14.34
CA GLU A 231 2.90 21.52 13.25
C GLU A 231 2.31 20.11 13.03
N PRO A 232 0.98 19.91 13.16
CA PRO A 232 0.38 18.59 13.03
C PRO A 232 0.27 18.17 11.56
N LEU A 233 0.26 16.86 11.30
CA LEU A 233 -0.10 16.30 10.00
C LEU A 233 -1.54 15.76 10.05
N TRP A 234 -2.45 16.44 9.37
CA TRP A 234 -3.78 15.92 9.07
C TRP A 234 -3.75 15.34 7.65
N VAL A 235 -3.86 14.02 7.52
CA VAL A 235 -3.81 13.35 6.22
C VAL A 235 -5.22 13.33 5.63
N ASN A 236 -5.44 14.13 4.60
CA ASN A 236 -6.74 14.24 3.93
C ASN A 236 -7.10 12.92 3.24
N GLY A 237 -8.28 12.38 3.50
CA GLY A 237 -8.71 11.03 3.05
C GLY A 237 -8.03 9.86 3.78
N GLY A 238 -7.03 10.12 4.62
CA GLY A 238 -6.34 9.09 5.41
C GLY A 238 -7.24 8.52 6.52
N GLY A 239 -7.11 7.22 6.78
CA GLY A 239 -7.79 6.49 7.85
C GLY A 239 -6.83 5.97 8.93
N HIS A 240 -7.29 5.04 9.77
CA HIS A 240 -6.55 4.67 10.99
C HIS A 240 -5.19 3.99 10.79
N CYS A 241 -5.03 3.22 9.70
CA CYS A 241 -3.92 2.28 9.48
C CYS A 241 -3.34 2.34 8.06
N ASN A 242 -3.44 3.49 7.40
CA ASN A 242 -2.87 3.69 6.07
C ASN A 242 -2.16 5.04 5.89
N LEU A 243 -1.92 5.79 6.98
CA LEU A 243 -1.26 7.09 6.86
C LEU A 243 0.17 6.93 6.35
N GLU A 244 0.78 5.80 6.66
CA GLU A 244 2.11 5.41 6.20
C GLU A 244 2.21 5.23 4.68
N THR A 245 1.10 5.10 3.93
CA THR A 245 1.13 5.03 2.45
C THR A 245 1.11 6.41 1.77
N TYR A 246 0.85 7.49 2.52
CA TYR A 246 0.79 8.84 1.97
C TYR A 246 2.20 9.47 1.96
N PRO A 247 2.66 10.08 0.84
CA PRO A 247 4.01 10.66 0.75
C PRO A 247 4.24 11.78 1.77
N GLU A 248 3.18 12.46 2.22
CA GLU A 248 3.20 13.47 3.28
C GLU A 248 3.68 12.92 4.62
N TYR A 249 3.35 11.66 4.95
CA TYR A 249 3.68 11.05 6.25
C TYR A 249 5.18 11.02 6.50
N ILE A 250 5.95 10.40 5.58
CA ILE A 250 7.40 10.29 5.75
C ILE A 250 8.09 11.63 5.51
N LYS A 251 7.56 12.47 4.61
CA LYS A 251 8.05 13.84 4.34
C LYS A 251 7.92 14.75 5.57
N HIS A 252 6.82 14.65 6.33
CA HIS A 252 6.59 15.44 7.55
C HIS A 252 7.31 14.88 8.78
N LEU A 253 7.41 13.55 8.92
CA LEU A 253 8.26 12.94 9.96
C LEU A 253 9.75 13.31 9.77
N ARG A 254 10.26 13.26 8.53
CA ARG A 254 11.63 13.67 8.20
C ARG A 254 11.83 15.17 8.50
N LYS A 255 10.84 16.02 8.18
CA LYS A 255 10.83 17.45 8.57
C LYS A 255 10.95 17.61 10.09
N PHE A 256 10.09 16.94 10.87
CA PHE A 256 10.07 17.00 12.34
C PHE A 256 11.39 16.58 12.98
N VAL A 257 11.95 15.43 12.58
CA VAL A 257 13.25 14.95 13.09
C VAL A 257 14.38 15.95 12.80
N ASN A 258 14.39 16.53 11.60
CA ASN A 258 15.36 17.56 11.20
C ASN A 258 15.20 18.89 11.98
N GLU A 259 13.99 19.24 12.46
CA GLU A 259 13.79 20.36 13.39
C GLU A 259 14.31 20.02 14.80
N MET A 260 14.05 18.80 15.28
CA MET A 260 14.51 18.35 16.59
C MET A 260 16.05 18.36 16.71
N GLU A 261 16.76 18.05 15.61
CA GLU A 261 18.22 18.20 15.54
C GLU A 261 18.68 19.65 15.70
N LYS A 262 18.01 20.60 15.03
CA LYS A 262 18.35 22.03 15.13
C LYS A 262 18.20 22.55 16.56
N ILE A 263 17.12 22.15 17.24
CA ILE A 263 16.90 22.47 18.67
C ILE A 263 18.04 21.90 19.55
N SER A 264 18.62 20.75 19.19
CA SER A 264 19.76 20.18 19.92
C SER A 264 21.03 20.99 19.82
N ASN A 265 21.27 21.63 18.68
CA ASN A 265 22.50 22.39 18.42
C ASN A 265 22.45 23.82 19.01
N ALA A 266 21.31 24.25 19.57
CA ALA A 266 21.01 25.65 19.86
C ALA A 266 21.22 26.11 21.32
N LYS A 267 21.66 25.24 22.24
CA LYS A 267 21.85 25.62 23.67
C LYS A 267 23.15 25.12 24.30
N PRO A 268 24.09 26.05 24.56
CA PRO A 268 25.03 26.00 25.67
C PRO A 268 24.70 27.12 26.68
N GLU A 269 23.67 26.93 27.50
CA GLU A 269 23.37 27.85 28.62
C GLU A 269 24.21 27.47 29.85
N LYS A 270 24.70 28.50 30.55
CA LYS A 270 25.63 28.35 31.68
C LYS A 270 24.90 27.82 32.91
N GLU A 271 25.50 26.86 33.61
CA GLU A 271 25.08 26.55 34.97
C GLU A 271 25.34 27.77 35.87
N VAL A 272 24.33 28.16 36.64
CA VAL A 272 24.46 29.15 37.71
C VAL A 272 24.78 28.38 38.98
N ASP A 273 26.00 28.57 39.50
CA ASP A 273 26.41 27.94 40.77
C ASP A 273 25.62 28.54 41.93
N SER A 274 24.91 27.67 42.67
CA SER A 274 24.28 28.02 43.94
C SER A 274 24.13 26.80 44.85
N ARG A 275 25.21 26.40 45.51
CA ARG A 275 25.12 25.57 46.73
C ARG A 275 25.99 26.14 47.86
N PRO A 276 25.46 26.31 49.09
CA PRO A 276 26.29 26.56 50.26
C PRO A 276 27.10 25.29 50.62
N ARG A 277 28.27 25.48 51.22
CA ARG A 277 29.14 24.38 51.68
C ARG A 277 28.67 23.85 53.03
N LEU A 278 28.77 22.53 53.22
CA LEU A 278 28.86 21.88 54.53
C LEU A 278 29.64 20.57 54.39
N SER A 279 30.07 20.01 55.52
CA SER A 279 31.40 19.39 55.67
C SER A 279 31.46 17.86 55.74
N ASP A 280 32.70 17.39 55.71
CA ASP A 280 33.20 16.02 55.77
C ASP A 280 32.57 15.09 56.83
N VAL A 281 32.39 13.82 56.45
CA VAL A 281 32.69 12.64 57.28
C VAL A 281 33.25 11.53 56.37
N SER A 282 34.18 10.72 56.88
CA SER A 282 34.77 9.53 56.26
C SER A 282 33.81 8.29 56.37
N THR A 283 34.13 7.02 56.09
CA THR A 283 35.43 6.28 56.06
C THR A 283 35.31 4.94 55.30
N GLU A 284 36.34 4.64 54.49
CA GLU A 284 36.98 3.33 54.23
C GLU A 284 36.27 2.00 53.84
N GLN A 285 37.03 1.26 52.99
CA GLN A 285 37.17 -0.21 52.90
C GLN A 285 35.98 -1.06 52.37
N ASN A 286 36.16 -2.18 51.65
CA ASN A 286 37.37 -2.95 51.32
C ASN A 286 37.22 -3.74 49.98
N GLY A 287 38.29 -4.41 49.52
CA GLY A 287 38.17 -5.58 48.61
C GLY A 287 38.55 -5.39 47.13
N CYS A 288 39.86 -5.38 46.84
CA CYS A 288 40.38 -5.44 45.46
C CYS A 288 40.80 -6.86 45.08
N LEU A 289 40.60 -7.28 43.82
CA LEU A 289 41.54 -8.22 43.18
C LEU A 289 41.72 -7.91 41.69
N ARG A 290 42.88 -7.34 41.35
CA ARG A 290 43.33 -7.12 39.97
C ARG A 290 44.01 -8.38 39.42
N LEU A 291 43.74 -8.70 38.16
CA LEU A 291 44.76 -9.24 37.26
C LEU A 291 45.08 -8.20 36.18
N LYS A 292 46.35 -7.75 36.15
CA LYS A 292 46.91 -6.90 35.09
C LYS A 292 47.90 -7.73 34.28
N LYS A 293 47.93 -7.54 32.95
CA LYS A 293 49.20 -7.54 32.21
C LYS A 293 49.21 -6.47 31.11
N ARG A 294 50.41 -5.96 30.87
CA ARG A 294 50.86 -5.03 29.82
C ARG A 294 51.27 -5.84 28.57
N ALA A 295 51.53 -5.30 27.38
CA ALA A 295 51.16 -4.06 26.66
C ALA A 295 51.80 -4.15 25.24
N ALA A 296 51.88 -3.03 24.52
CA ALA A 296 52.74 -2.79 23.33
C ALA A 296 52.35 -3.48 21.99
N GLY A 297 51.48 -2.80 21.24
CA GLY A 297 51.86 -2.10 20.02
C GLY A 297 52.52 -2.84 18.85
N SER A 298 51.81 -2.88 17.72
CA SER A 298 52.40 -2.58 16.42
C SER A 298 51.44 -1.71 15.59
N LYS A 299 51.98 -0.77 14.80
CA LYS A 299 51.22 -0.15 13.72
C LYS A 299 51.31 -1.07 12.49
N LYS A 300 50.18 -1.37 11.87
CA LYS A 300 50.12 -1.68 10.44
C LYS A 300 49.01 -0.83 9.82
N GLU A 301 49.33 -0.24 8.68
CA GLU A 301 48.35 0.44 7.84
C GLU A 301 47.49 -0.64 7.16
N LEU A 302 46.18 -0.49 7.24
CA LEU A 302 45.22 -1.24 6.42
C LEU A 302 44.40 -0.19 5.66
N GLY A 303 44.31 -0.34 4.34
CA GLY A 303 43.53 0.57 3.49
C GLY A 303 42.06 0.54 3.89
N THR A 304 41.44 1.72 3.96
CA THR A 304 40.03 1.87 4.40
C THR A 304 39.05 1.47 3.30
N VAL A 305 38.97 0.17 3.03
CA VAL A 305 37.87 -0.40 2.26
C VAL A 305 36.61 -0.36 3.13
N TYR A 306 35.63 0.46 2.74
CA TYR A 306 34.31 0.43 3.34
C TYR A 306 33.60 -0.87 2.93
N PRO A 307 33.09 -1.68 3.88
CA PRO A 307 32.19 -2.78 3.53
C PRO A 307 30.88 -2.22 2.96
N SER A 308 30.41 -2.80 1.86
CA SER A 308 29.10 -2.46 1.27
C SER A 308 27.96 -3.00 2.14
N TYR A 309 26.95 -2.17 2.41
CA TYR A 309 25.78 -2.53 3.20
C TYR A 309 24.70 -3.22 2.35
N GLY A 310 24.89 -4.50 2.03
CA GLY A 310 23.88 -5.33 1.33
C GLY A 310 22.97 -6.11 2.27
N THR A 311 22.23 -5.41 3.16
CA THR A 311 21.26 -6.02 4.10
C THR A 311 20.09 -5.07 4.43
N LEU A 312 19.61 -4.28 3.46
CA LEU A 312 18.59 -3.24 3.71
C LEU A 312 17.51 -3.14 2.62
N GLU A 313 17.53 -4.04 1.63
CA GLU A 313 16.73 -3.90 0.41
C GLU A 313 15.53 -4.87 0.31
N GLU A 314 15.42 -5.85 1.21
CA GLU A 314 14.43 -6.95 1.18
C GLU A 314 12.97 -6.58 1.54
N SER A 315 12.71 -5.36 2.03
CA SER A 315 11.58 -5.11 2.94
C SER A 315 10.33 -4.43 2.38
N ARG A 316 10.42 -3.60 1.32
CA ARG A 316 9.32 -2.64 1.04
C ARG A 316 7.99 -3.26 0.64
N GLY A 317 7.97 -4.32 -0.17
CA GLY A 317 6.73 -5.03 -0.53
C GLY A 317 5.98 -5.64 0.67
N LYS A 318 6.71 -5.96 1.74
CA LYS A 318 6.17 -6.61 2.94
C LYS A 318 5.46 -5.63 3.88
N MET A 319 5.87 -4.36 3.95
CA MET A 319 5.35 -3.40 4.93
C MET A 319 3.82 -3.33 4.94
N LEU A 320 3.20 -3.17 3.76
CA LEU A 320 1.75 -3.11 3.68
C LEU A 320 1.08 -4.47 3.95
N GLN A 321 1.75 -5.58 3.60
CA GLN A 321 1.24 -6.94 3.85
C GLN A 321 1.42 -7.38 5.32
N ALA A 322 2.37 -6.81 6.05
CA ALA A 322 2.56 -6.98 7.48
C ALA A 322 1.54 -6.14 8.27
N ILE A 323 1.35 -4.86 7.86
CA ILE A 323 0.22 -4.02 8.29
C ILE A 323 -1.13 -4.73 8.00
N CYS A 324 -1.23 -5.48 6.89
CA CYS A 324 -2.38 -6.36 6.65
C CYS A 324 -2.53 -7.49 7.67
N ARG A 325 -1.45 -8.14 8.11
CA ARG A 325 -1.56 -9.19 9.13
C ARG A 325 -2.03 -8.64 10.48
N LEU A 326 -1.79 -7.36 10.79
CA LEU A 326 -2.34 -6.68 11.98
C LEU A 326 -3.87 -6.77 12.01
N TYR A 327 -4.51 -6.27 10.96
CA TYR A 327 -5.92 -5.86 11.07
C TYR A 327 -6.92 -7.02 10.96
N LEU A 328 -6.64 -8.10 10.21
CA LEU A 328 -7.58 -9.24 10.21
C LEU A 328 -7.73 -9.91 11.59
N LYS A 329 -6.68 -9.89 12.43
CA LYS A 329 -6.79 -10.30 13.85
C LYS A 329 -7.42 -9.22 14.74
N ARG A 330 -7.46 -7.97 14.28
CA ARG A 330 -8.02 -6.81 15.00
C ARG A 330 -9.55 -6.78 14.94
N LEU A 331 -10.20 -7.25 13.87
CA LEU A 331 -11.67 -7.27 13.77
C LEU A 331 -12.37 -8.41 14.51
N SER A 332 -11.78 -9.61 14.57
CA SER A 332 -12.28 -10.64 15.49
C SER A 332 -12.25 -10.09 16.93
N GLY A 333 -11.20 -9.34 17.27
CA GLY A 333 -11.11 -8.49 18.47
C GLY A 333 -12.24 -7.46 18.58
N PHE A 334 -12.43 -6.57 17.61
CA PHE A 334 -13.39 -5.45 17.70
C PHE A 334 -14.87 -5.90 17.76
N ALA A 335 -15.23 -6.95 17.01
CA ALA A 335 -16.55 -7.55 17.13
C ALA A 335 -16.73 -8.26 18.49
N THR A 336 -15.68 -8.91 18.99
CA THR A 336 -15.63 -9.47 20.35
C THR A 336 -15.64 -8.39 21.45
N GLN A 337 -15.17 -7.18 21.16
CA GLN A 337 -15.18 -6.02 22.06
C GLN A 337 -16.61 -5.51 22.28
N GLN A 338 -17.36 -5.28 21.20
CA GLN A 338 -18.79 -4.99 21.27
C GLN A 338 -19.54 -6.14 21.96
N ALA A 339 -19.16 -7.39 21.65
CA ALA A 339 -19.84 -8.56 22.18
C ALA A 339 -19.72 -8.73 23.70
N ASN A 340 -18.49 -8.72 24.21
CA ASN A 340 -18.24 -8.85 25.63
C ASN A 340 -18.83 -7.66 26.43
N MET A 341 -19.02 -6.49 25.81
CA MET A 341 -19.65 -5.33 26.48
C MET A 341 -21.17 -5.50 26.56
N ALA A 342 -21.83 -5.93 25.49
CA ALA A 342 -23.25 -6.27 25.52
C ALA A 342 -23.54 -7.34 26.59
N ALA A 343 -22.67 -8.35 26.69
CA ALA A 343 -22.74 -9.37 27.73
C ALA A 343 -22.46 -8.83 29.16
N ALA A 344 -21.55 -7.85 29.31
CA ALA A 344 -21.17 -7.29 30.60
C ALA A 344 -22.18 -6.25 31.16
N PHE A 345 -22.88 -5.51 30.31
CA PHE A 345 -23.83 -4.47 30.74
C PHE A 345 -25.28 -4.96 30.89
N GLY A 346 -25.63 -6.16 30.40
CA GLY A 346 -26.78 -6.93 30.87
C GLY A 346 -28.19 -6.34 30.63
N SER A 347 -28.33 -5.34 29.78
CA SER A 347 -29.61 -4.68 29.47
C SER A 347 -30.51 -5.56 28.61
N LYS A 348 -31.62 -6.05 29.17
CA LYS A 348 -32.64 -6.86 28.47
C LYS A 348 -33.59 -6.07 27.54
N ASP A 349 -33.28 -4.83 27.21
CA ASP A 349 -34.19 -3.92 26.50
C ASP A 349 -33.44 -3.16 25.37
N PRO A 350 -33.81 -3.33 24.09
CA PRO A 350 -33.09 -2.74 22.94
C PRO A 350 -33.48 -1.28 22.63
N SER A 351 -34.34 -0.66 23.44
CA SER A 351 -35.01 0.62 23.13
C SER A 351 -34.11 1.85 22.97
N TYR A 352 -32.83 1.80 23.35
CA TYR A 352 -31.91 2.96 23.31
C TYR A 352 -30.96 3.02 22.10
N LEU A 353 -31.00 2.05 21.16
CA LEU A 353 -30.17 2.08 19.95
C LEU A 353 -30.85 2.81 18.78
N ARG A 354 -30.97 4.13 18.90
CA ARG A 354 -31.17 5.05 17.75
C ARG A 354 -30.13 6.17 17.76
N ILE A 355 -29.05 5.98 17.02
CA ILE A 355 -28.27 7.08 16.45
C ILE A 355 -28.88 7.38 15.07
N GLY A 356 -29.04 8.66 14.74
CA GLY A 356 -30.02 9.11 13.76
C GLY A 356 -29.77 8.64 12.32
N SER A 357 -30.82 8.12 11.69
CA SER A 357 -30.98 8.31 10.24
C SER A 357 -31.31 9.78 10.00
N LEU A 358 -30.67 10.41 9.02
CA LEU A 358 -30.97 11.77 8.59
C LEU A 358 -31.94 11.76 7.40
N ASP A 359 -33.09 11.11 7.61
CA ASP A 359 -34.22 11.19 6.70
C ASP A 359 -34.94 12.54 6.93
N GLY A 360 -34.92 13.40 5.92
CA GLY A 360 -35.54 14.72 5.97
C GLY A 360 -35.78 15.28 4.58
N PHE A 361 -37.06 15.47 4.24
CA PHE A 361 -37.59 15.99 2.96
C PHE A 361 -37.46 15.06 1.74
N GLU A 362 -38.45 14.18 1.60
CA GLU A 362 -39.02 13.88 0.27
C GLU A 362 -39.97 15.02 -0.17
N ASP A 363 -40.30 15.02 -1.47
CA ASP A 363 -41.36 15.76 -2.15
C ASP A 363 -41.45 17.30 -2.02
N PHE A 364 -41.12 17.98 -3.13
CA PHE A 364 -42.14 18.75 -3.86
C PHE A 364 -41.82 18.78 -5.37
N ARG A 365 -42.86 18.72 -6.22
CA ARG A 365 -42.74 18.88 -7.68
C ARG A 365 -42.95 20.34 -8.10
N THR A 366 -42.21 20.74 -9.13
CA THR A 366 -42.55 21.77 -10.15
C THR A 366 -43.18 23.10 -9.69
N LEU A 367 -42.48 24.22 -9.93
CA LEU A 367 -42.98 25.25 -10.86
C LEU A 367 -41.91 26.29 -11.26
N THR A 368 -42.29 27.10 -12.24
CA THR A 368 -41.52 28.10 -13.01
C THR A 368 -41.16 29.38 -12.25
N GLY A 369 -40.13 30.09 -12.72
CA GLY A 369 -40.11 31.57 -12.71
C GLY A 369 -38.90 32.21 -12.00
N PRO A 370 -38.23 33.22 -12.59
CA PRO A 370 -37.12 33.93 -11.97
C PRO A 370 -37.53 35.32 -11.45
N GLU A 371 -36.91 35.79 -10.36
CA GLU A 371 -36.73 37.24 -10.17
C GLU A 371 -35.46 37.58 -9.37
N ARG A 372 -35.05 38.85 -9.45
CA ARG A 372 -33.87 39.42 -8.79
C ARG A 372 -34.25 39.97 -7.41
N LEU A 373 -33.27 40.01 -6.50
CA LEU A 373 -33.13 41.16 -5.60
C LEU A 373 -31.65 41.35 -5.22
N SER A 374 -31.30 42.52 -4.68
CA SER A 374 -29.91 43.02 -4.69
C SER A 374 -29.57 43.93 -3.51
N SER A 375 -28.29 43.97 -3.14
CA SER A 375 -27.68 44.88 -2.15
C SER A 375 -28.09 44.61 -0.67
N ALA A 376 -27.38 45.11 0.36
CA ALA A 376 -26.27 46.07 0.34
C ALA A 376 -25.20 45.83 1.43
N SER A 377 -23.96 46.22 1.09
CA SER A 377 -22.90 46.85 1.91
C SER A 377 -22.90 46.76 3.45
N LEU A 378 -21.71 46.49 4.01
CA LEU A 378 -21.24 47.20 5.21
C LEU A 378 -19.72 47.44 5.20
N SER A 379 -19.36 48.73 5.09
CA SER A 379 -18.06 49.34 5.37
C SER A 379 -17.73 49.24 6.88
N SER A 380 -16.54 49.52 7.42
CA SER A 380 -15.13 49.55 6.97
C SER A 380 -14.30 50.07 8.15
N TYR A 381 -13.07 49.60 8.38
CA TYR A 381 -12.12 50.30 9.26
C TYR A 381 -10.66 50.13 8.82
N GLN A 382 -10.03 51.26 8.51
CA GLN A 382 -8.59 51.49 8.64
C GLN A 382 -8.37 52.63 9.65
N PRO A 383 -7.14 52.80 10.16
CA PRO A 383 -6.47 54.09 9.96
C PRO A 383 -5.04 53.98 9.39
N ASP A 384 -4.59 55.08 8.78
CA ASP A 384 -3.28 55.28 8.16
C ASP A 384 -2.05 55.25 9.10
N GLY A 385 -0.85 55.15 8.49
CA GLY A 385 0.44 55.24 9.19
C GLY A 385 1.64 55.55 8.27
N MET A 386 1.84 56.82 7.91
CA MET A 386 3.06 57.40 7.29
C MET A 386 4.29 57.31 8.24
N LEU A 387 5.58 57.51 7.88
CA LEU A 387 6.30 57.99 6.67
C LEU A 387 7.82 57.61 6.77
N GLY A 388 8.61 57.84 5.70
CA GLY A 388 10.10 57.87 5.70
C GLY A 388 10.74 56.67 4.96
N ARG A 389 11.38 56.74 3.78
CA ARG A 389 12.38 57.63 3.11
C ARG A 389 13.83 57.51 3.61
N LEU A 390 14.76 57.61 2.63
CA LEU A 390 16.24 57.57 2.67
C LEU A 390 16.86 56.15 2.71
N ASN A 391 17.90 55.79 1.93
CA ASN A 391 18.43 56.38 0.68
C ASN A 391 19.35 55.39 -0.09
N SER A 392 19.63 55.71 -1.35
CA SER A 392 20.75 55.22 -2.20
C SER A 392 22.15 55.44 -1.57
N SER A 393 23.24 54.76 -1.97
CA SER A 393 23.44 53.62 -2.91
C SER A 393 24.59 52.70 -2.42
N THR A 394 25.67 52.26 -3.11
CA THR A 394 26.35 52.54 -4.40
C THR A 394 27.07 51.27 -4.91
N ALA A 395 27.47 51.24 -6.19
CA ALA A 395 28.07 50.09 -6.87
C ALA A 395 29.56 49.81 -6.53
N LEU A 396 30.01 48.58 -6.80
CA LEU A 396 31.38 48.29 -7.25
C LEU A 396 31.37 47.07 -8.19
N SER A 397 31.96 47.21 -9.38
CA SER A 397 32.10 46.15 -10.39
C SER A 397 33.56 45.78 -10.58
N LEU A 398 33.87 44.52 -10.91
CA LEU A 398 35.13 44.13 -11.55
C LEU A 398 34.94 42.88 -12.43
N ARG A 399 35.91 42.57 -13.29
CA ARG A 399 35.79 41.68 -14.47
C ARG A 399 36.65 40.42 -14.38
N GLY A 400 36.29 39.41 -15.19
CA GLY A 400 37.15 38.26 -15.56
C GLY A 400 36.93 37.00 -14.70
N ILE A 401 37.27 35.80 -15.15
CA ILE A 401 37.95 35.36 -16.39
C ILE A 401 37.17 34.17 -17.02
N SER A 402 37.45 33.84 -18.28
CA SER A 402 36.74 32.89 -19.14
C SER A 402 37.16 31.41 -19.03
N SER A 403 36.17 30.53 -19.20
CA SER A 403 36.19 29.26 -19.96
C SER A 403 37.24 28.16 -19.68
N GLY A 404 36.73 26.97 -19.36
CA GLY A 404 37.41 25.68 -19.58
C GLY A 404 36.39 24.55 -19.68
N MET A 405 36.28 23.88 -20.83
CA MET A 405 35.37 22.74 -21.03
C MET A 405 36.09 21.43 -20.68
N ILE A 406 35.40 20.53 -19.96
CA ILE A 406 35.86 19.16 -19.70
C ILE A 406 34.70 18.21 -19.96
N GLN A 407 34.89 17.23 -20.85
CA GLN A 407 34.03 16.06 -20.97
C GLN A 407 34.59 14.92 -20.09
N PRO A 408 33.78 14.30 -19.20
CA PRO A 408 34.06 12.99 -18.65
C PRO A 408 33.41 11.89 -19.50
N GLY A 409 34.19 10.91 -19.94
CA GLY A 409 33.66 9.75 -20.68
C GLY A 409 33.22 8.63 -19.74
N TYR A 410 31.96 8.21 -19.80
CA TYR A 410 31.41 7.10 -18.99
C TYR A 410 30.59 6.06 -19.80
N SER A 411 30.68 6.11 -21.13
CA SER A 411 29.80 5.38 -22.06
C SER A 411 29.96 3.84 -22.10
N GLN A 412 31.01 3.25 -21.52
CA GLN A 412 31.32 1.83 -21.74
C GLN A 412 30.62 0.86 -20.77
N THR A 413 30.36 1.26 -19.52
CA THR A 413 29.73 0.37 -18.52
C THR A 413 28.22 0.22 -18.76
N LEU A 414 27.54 1.31 -19.13
CA LEU A 414 26.07 1.36 -19.28
C LEU A 414 25.56 0.42 -20.39
N ASN A 415 26.32 0.30 -21.49
CA ASN A 415 25.97 -0.57 -22.62
C ASN A 415 25.88 -2.05 -22.24
N ASN A 416 26.56 -2.50 -21.18
CA ASN A 416 26.53 -3.90 -20.78
C ASN A 416 25.27 -4.29 -19.99
N LEU A 417 24.64 -3.37 -19.23
CA LEU A 417 23.28 -3.58 -18.72
C LEU A 417 22.28 -3.61 -19.88
N ILE A 418 22.33 -2.58 -20.74
CA ILE A 418 21.36 -2.40 -21.84
C ILE A 418 21.38 -3.58 -22.83
N ASN A 419 22.54 -4.21 -23.06
CA ASN A 419 22.67 -5.39 -23.91
C ASN A 419 22.13 -6.71 -23.30
N GLY A 420 21.82 -6.75 -22.00
CA GLY A 420 21.13 -7.89 -21.38
C GLY A 420 19.69 -7.98 -21.88
N LEU A 421 18.91 -6.93 -21.60
CA LEU A 421 17.55 -6.72 -22.12
C LEU A 421 17.51 -6.57 -23.66
N GLY A 422 18.65 -6.28 -24.30
CA GLY A 422 18.78 -6.17 -25.76
C GLY A 422 18.55 -7.45 -26.56
N LYS A 423 18.30 -8.60 -25.91
CA LYS A 423 18.04 -9.90 -26.56
C LYS A 423 16.56 -10.23 -26.81
N VAL A 424 15.66 -9.25 -26.74
CA VAL A 424 14.25 -9.42 -27.13
C VAL A 424 14.11 -9.47 -28.67
N GLN A 425 14.31 -10.67 -29.24
CA GLN A 425 13.85 -11.05 -30.58
C GLN A 425 13.32 -12.49 -30.57
N PRO A 426 12.36 -12.84 -31.46
CA PRO A 426 11.57 -14.06 -31.31
C PRO A 426 12.39 -15.33 -31.54
N VAL A 427 12.33 -16.25 -30.58
CA VAL A 427 12.87 -17.61 -30.73
C VAL A 427 12.00 -18.40 -31.70
N VAL A 428 12.43 -18.46 -32.96
CA VAL A 428 11.97 -19.49 -33.90
C VAL A 428 12.41 -20.85 -33.36
N LEU A 429 11.45 -21.76 -33.14
CA LEU A 429 11.71 -23.11 -32.66
C LEU A 429 12.70 -23.85 -33.59
N PRO A 430 13.87 -24.30 -33.12
CA PRO A 430 14.81 -25.02 -33.94
C PRO A 430 14.29 -26.42 -34.25
N ALA A 431 14.22 -26.77 -35.54
CA ALA A 431 14.01 -28.15 -35.97
C ALA A 431 15.26 -29.00 -35.65
N ASN A 432 15.03 -30.21 -35.17
CA ASN A 432 16.06 -31.12 -34.64
C ASN A 432 17.04 -31.64 -35.72
N GLN A 433 18.35 -31.46 -35.54
CA GLN A 433 19.39 -32.28 -36.17
C GLN A 433 20.73 -32.24 -35.39
N ASN A 434 21.61 -33.22 -35.68
CA ASN A 434 22.68 -33.67 -34.78
C ASN A 434 24.09 -33.12 -35.10
N GLN A 435 25.01 -33.43 -34.18
CA GLN A 435 26.44 -33.76 -34.37
C GLN A 435 27.52 -32.64 -34.35
N ASN A 436 28.24 -32.65 -33.23
CA ASN A 436 29.69 -32.83 -33.09
C ASN A 436 30.72 -31.77 -33.58
N ASP A 437 31.51 -31.34 -32.58
CA ASP A 437 32.98 -31.35 -32.53
C ASP A 437 33.83 -30.27 -33.27
N ASP A 438 34.43 -29.43 -32.42
CA ASP A 438 35.87 -29.08 -32.35
C ASP A 438 36.62 -28.31 -33.46
N GLN A 439 36.86 -27.03 -33.13
CA GLN A 439 38.19 -26.45 -32.82
C GLN A 439 39.19 -25.95 -33.90
N ILE A 440 39.93 -24.92 -33.43
CA ILE A 440 41.34 -24.56 -33.71
C ILE A 440 41.67 -23.64 -34.91
N PHE A 441 42.06 -22.41 -34.53
CA PHE A 441 43.07 -21.48 -35.09
C PHE A 441 43.07 -21.05 -36.57
N GLY A 442 43.48 -19.79 -36.81
CA GLY A 442 44.47 -19.57 -37.89
C GLY A 442 44.56 -18.23 -38.64
N GLY A 443 44.43 -17.08 -37.98
CA GLY A 443 45.12 -15.82 -38.34
C GLY A 443 45.34 -15.38 -39.81
N LYS A 444 44.68 -14.26 -40.16
CA LYS A 444 45.11 -13.21 -41.12
C LYS A 444 45.20 -13.53 -42.63
N MET A 445 44.43 -12.74 -43.39
CA MET A 445 44.83 -11.90 -44.53
C MET A 445 45.92 -12.43 -45.53
N ILE A 446 45.75 -12.31 -46.86
CA ILE A 446 45.04 -11.24 -47.59
C ILE A 446 44.66 -11.65 -49.03
N ARG A 447 43.55 -11.07 -49.56
CA ARG A 447 43.19 -10.88 -50.99
C ARG A 447 43.66 -11.92 -52.03
N CYS A 448 42.85 -12.97 -52.24
CA CYS A 448 42.76 -13.65 -53.56
C CYS A 448 41.32 -14.06 -53.97
N LEU A 449 40.28 -13.63 -53.24
CA LEU A 449 38.87 -13.99 -53.49
C LEU A 449 37.96 -12.80 -53.87
N PHE A 450 38.55 -11.68 -54.31
CA PHE A 450 37.81 -10.44 -54.56
C PHE A 450 37.05 -10.35 -55.90
N LEU A 451 37.11 -11.37 -56.76
CA LEU A 451 36.57 -11.32 -58.14
C LEU A 451 35.64 -12.47 -58.54
N ILE A 452 35.42 -13.48 -57.69
CA ILE A 452 34.47 -14.59 -57.96
C ILE A 452 33.20 -14.50 -57.10
N SER A 453 33.22 -13.72 -56.01
CA SER A 453 32.04 -13.47 -55.16
C SER A 453 30.90 -12.69 -55.86
N LEU A 454 31.19 -12.04 -56.99
CA LEU A 454 30.29 -11.04 -57.60
C LEU A 454 29.17 -11.62 -58.49
N LEU A 455 29.08 -12.94 -58.70
CA LEU A 455 28.18 -13.56 -59.69
C LEU A 455 27.19 -14.62 -59.13
N VAL A 456 27.05 -14.72 -57.81
CA VAL A 456 26.01 -15.57 -57.17
C VAL A 456 24.94 -14.75 -56.43
N GLN A 457 25.19 -13.47 -56.12
CA GLN A 457 24.23 -12.59 -55.44
C GLN A 457 23.22 -11.90 -56.37
N VAL A 458 22.49 -12.68 -57.19
CA VAL A 458 21.41 -12.15 -58.06
C VAL A 458 20.06 -12.86 -57.84
N SER A 459 20.02 -14.00 -57.13
CA SER A 459 18.79 -14.79 -56.90
C SER A 459 18.31 -14.87 -55.44
N LEU A 460 19.09 -14.41 -54.45
CA LEU A 460 18.64 -14.26 -53.05
C LEU A 460 18.91 -12.84 -52.53
N ALA A 461 18.04 -11.89 -52.91
CA ALA A 461 18.05 -10.51 -52.45
C ALA A 461 16.61 -10.00 -52.15
N LYS A 462 15.83 -10.78 -51.40
CA LYS A 462 14.48 -10.43 -50.92
C LYS A 462 14.17 -10.95 -49.50
N SER A 463 15.16 -10.96 -48.62
CA SER A 463 14.91 -10.98 -47.16
C SER A 463 14.38 -9.61 -46.75
N GLY A 464 13.10 -9.52 -46.40
CA GLY A 464 12.48 -8.27 -45.99
C GLY A 464 13.09 -7.74 -44.70
N GLY A 465 13.68 -6.55 -44.74
CA GLY A 465 13.90 -5.79 -43.53
C GLY A 465 12.55 -5.37 -42.95
N VAL A 466 12.38 -5.52 -41.64
CA VAL A 466 11.17 -5.03 -40.96
C VAL A 466 11.22 -3.50 -40.97
N GLU A 467 10.44 -2.88 -41.86
CA GLU A 467 10.12 -1.46 -41.74
C GLU A 467 9.41 -1.23 -40.39
N PRO A 468 9.64 -0.09 -39.70
CA PRO A 468 8.80 0.30 -38.58
C PRO A 468 7.34 0.37 -39.06
N ALA A 469 6.42 -0.11 -38.22
CA ALA A 469 5.04 -0.40 -38.62
C ALA A 469 4.37 0.78 -39.34
N LYS A 470 4.13 0.63 -40.65
CA LYS A 470 3.36 1.59 -41.43
C LYS A 470 1.95 1.65 -40.86
N HIS A 471 1.54 2.82 -40.35
CA HIS A 471 0.19 3.04 -39.84
C HIS A 471 -0.86 2.70 -40.92
N ALA A 472 -1.52 1.55 -40.77
CA ALA A 472 -2.33 0.92 -41.81
C ALA A 472 -3.85 1.04 -41.57
N ALA A 473 -4.28 2.19 -41.05
CA ALA A 473 -5.68 2.59 -41.00
C ALA A 473 -5.79 4.08 -41.35
N ALA A 474 -6.89 4.49 -41.97
CA ALA A 474 -7.19 5.92 -42.11
C ALA A 474 -7.33 6.52 -40.70
N PRO A 475 -6.61 7.61 -40.35
CA PRO A 475 -6.51 8.06 -38.97
C PRO A 475 -7.90 8.47 -38.44
N ARG A 476 -8.41 7.71 -37.47
CA ARG A 476 -9.60 8.06 -36.69
C ARG A 476 -9.36 9.45 -36.10
N LYS A 477 -10.15 10.44 -36.53
CA LYS A 477 -10.11 11.76 -35.88
C LYS A 477 -10.68 11.60 -34.47
N TRP A 478 -9.85 11.82 -33.47
CA TRP A 478 -10.25 11.82 -32.06
C TRP A 478 -11.00 13.11 -31.72
N PRO A 479 -11.83 13.12 -30.66
CA PRO A 479 -12.46 14.33 -30.13
C PRO A 479 -11.53 15.14 -29.21
N THR A 480 -10.21 14.97 -29.37
CA THR A 480 -9.18 15.92 -28.92
C THR A 480 -9.26 17.20 -29.74
N LEU A 481 -8.69 18.31 -29.25
CA LEU A 481 -8.58 19.56 -29.99
C LEU A 481 -7.71 19.39 -31.24
N SER A 482 -6.63 18.60 -31.12
CA SER A 482 -5.69 18.31 -32.20
C SER A 482 -6.24 17.31 -33.23
N GLY A 483 -7.20 16.46 -32.84
CA GLY A 483 -7.71 15.34 -33.64
C GLY A 483 -6.87 14.06 -33.60
N TYR A 484 -5.72 14.08 -32.92
CA TYR A 484 -4.81 12.95 -32.72
C TYR A 484 -5.14 12.16 -31.43
N PRO A 485 -4.63 10.92 -31.25
CA PRO A 485 -4.76 10.21 -29.98
C PRO A 485 -4.24 11.04 -28.80
N PRO A 486 -4.82 10.91 -27.59
CA PRO A 486 -4.31 11.61 -26.41
C PRO A 486 -2.87 11.22 -26.08
N LEU A 487 -2.00 12.21 -25.89
CA LEU A 487 -0.57 11.99 -25.66
C LEU A 487 -0.31 11.44 -24.24
N ILE A 488 0.43 10.34 -24.14
CA ILE A 488 0.93 9.85 -22.86
C ILE A 488 2.21 10.60 -22.49
N ILE A 489 2.23 11.19 -21.30
CA ILE A 489 3.37 11.94 -20.76
C ILE A 489 3.91 11.18 -19.55
N ALA A 490 5.11 10.61 -19.67
CA ALA A 490 5.76 9.83 -18.63
C ALA A 490 6.53 10.74 -17.67
N ARG A 491 6.09 10.85 -16.41
CA ARG A 491 6.71 11.74 -15.40
C ARG A 491 8.07 11.20 -14.97
N GLY A 492 9.14 11.65 -15.61
CA GLY A 492 10.48 11.11 -15.41
C GLY A 492 10.58 9.65 -15.86
N GLY A 493 9.99 9.31 -17.01
CA GLY A 493 9.89 7.94 -17.48
C GLY A 493 8.91 7.11 -16.63
N PHE A 494 9.18 5.80 -16.50
CA PHE A 494 8.35 4.84 -15.77
C PHE A 494 8.62 4.91 -14.25
N SER A 495 8.37 6.07 -13.66
CA SER A 495 8.65 6.37 -12.24
C SER A 495 7.74 5.64 -11.25
N GLY A 496 6.68 4.99 -11.73
CA GLY A 496 5.85 4.05 -10.97
C GLY A 496 6.58 2.78 -10.52
N LEU A 497 7.67 2.41 -11.19
CA LEU A 497 8.49 1.25 -10.85
C LEU A 497 9.93 1.64 -10.47
N PHE A 498 10.55 2.55 -11.22
CA PHE A 498 11.95 2.94 -11.06
C PHE A 498 12.11 4.34 -10.42
N PRO A 499 13.29 4.71 -9.90
CA PRO A 499 13.57 6.08 -9.50
C PRO A 499 13.47 7.05 -10.69
N GLU A 500 12.82 8.20 -10.49
CA GLU A 500 12.41 9.08 -11.57
C GLU A 500 13.56 9.66 -12.42
N SER A 501 13.27 9.94 -13.69
CA SER A 501 14.16 10.58 -14.67
C SER A 501 15.48 9.85 -14.96
N THR A 502 15.70 8.67 -14.39
CA THR A 502 16.87 7.81 -14.64
C THR A 502 16.84 7.23 -16.07
N ALA A 503 18.01 6.86 -16.61
CA ALA A 503 18.11 6.22 -17.92
C ALA A 503 17.24 4.94 -18.01
N LEU A 504 17.18 4.14 -16.94
CA LEU A 504 16.34 2.94 -16.87
C LEU A 504 14.84 3.29 -16.93
N ALA A 505 14.37 4.24 -16.11
CA ALA A 505 12.98 4.69 -16.13
C ALA A 505 12.56 5.24 -17.52
N ASN A 506 13.42 6.03 -18.16
CA ASN A 506 13.17 6.60 -19.49
C ASN A 506 13.14 5.52 -20.58
N ASN A 507 14.10 4.59 -20.59
CA ASN A 507 14.15 3.51 -21.57
C ASN A 507 12.96 2.56 -21.44
N MET A 508 12.59 2.16 -20.22
CA MET A 508 11.44 1.28 -19.98
C MET A 508 10.11 1.93 -20.39
N ALA A 509 9.95 3.25 -20.18
CA ALA A 509 8.79 4.00 -20.67
C ALA A 509 8.71 4.09 -22.21
N LEU A 510 9.85 3.98 -22.91
CA LEU A 510 9.89 3.96 -24.37
C LEU A 510 9.76 2.54 -24.96
N GLN A 511 10.25 1.51 -24.26
CA GLN A 511 10.21 0.10 -24.68
C GLN A 511 8.82 -0.52 -24.53
N LEU A 512 8.09 -0.19 -23.46
CA LEU A 512 6.80 -0.78 -23.12
C LEU A 512 5.59 0.03 -23.64
N ARG A 513 5.73 0.71 -24.79
CA ARG A 513 4.69 1.60 -25.35
C ARG A 513 4.05 1.05 -26.62
N TYR A 514 2.76 1.30 -26.78
CA TYR A 514 1.95 0.99 -27.97
C TYR A 514 1.42 2.25 -28.68
N THR A 515 1.65 3.41 -28.06
CA THR A 515 1.32 4.75 -28.53
C THR A 515 2.52 5.67 -28.30
N ASP A 516 2.50 6.82 -28.94
CA ASP A 516 3.48 7.89 -28.76
C ASP A 516 3.56 8.28 -27.26
N VAL A 517 4.79 8.37 -26.72
CA VAL A 517 5.06 8.74 -25.33
C VAL A 517 6.00 9.94 -25.30
N ALA A 518 5.60 10.99 -24.59
CA ALA A 518 6.46 12.10 -24.24
C ALA A 518 7.23 11.79 -22.95
N LEU A 519 8.56 11.91 -22.98
CA LEU A 519 9.36 11.90 -21.74
C LEU A 519 9.37 13.30 -21.13
N LEU A 520 8.93 13.42 -19.87
CA LEU A 520 8.92 14.67 -19.13
C LEU A 520 10.15 14.80 -18.21
N CYS A 521 10.96 15.83 -18.44
CA CYS A 521 12.02 16.28 -17.55
C CYS A 521 11.53 17.47 -16.71
N ASN A 522 11.54 17.34 -15.38
CA ASN A 522 11.37 18.46 -14.46
C ASN A 522 12.71 19.17 -14.24
N LEU A 523 12.94 20.28 -14.94
CA LEU A 523 14.23 20.93 -15.03
C LEU A 523 14.60 21.67 -13.72
N GLN A 524 15.73 21.29 -13.16
CA GLN A 524 16.45 22.02 -12.11
C GLN A 524 17.85 22.37 -12.59
N LEU A 525 18.35 23.56 -12.20
CA LEU A 525 19.74 23.97 -12.47
C LEU A 525 20.65 23.73 -11.26
N THR A 526 21.85 23.25 -11.55
CA THR A 526 22.95 23.17 -10.59
C THR A 526 23.62 24.53 -10.37
N LYS A 527 24.52 24.64 -9.38
CA LYS A 527 25.28 25.87 -9.07
C LYS A 527 26.06 26.43 -10.25
N ASP A 528 26.55 25.54 -11.10
CA ASP A 528 27.31 25.75 -12.34
C ASP A 528 26.41 25.76 -13.61
N SER A 529 25.10 25.92 -13.45
CA SER A 529 24.11 26.07 -14.55
C SER A 529 23.98 24.87 -15.48
N VAL A 530 24.11 23.64 -14.97
CA VAL A 530 23.79 22.41 -15.71
C VAL A 530 22.36 21.96 -15.38
N GLY A 531 21.64 21.44 -16.36
CA GLY A 531 20.25 20.98 -16.23
C GLY A 531 20.14 19.51 -15.85
N ILE A 532 19.54 19.25 -14.69
CA ILE A 532 19.13 17.93 -14.21
C ILE A 532 17.60 17.80 -14.19
N CYS A 533 17.10 16.56 -14.21
CA CYS A 533 15.67 16.25 -14.24
C CYS A 533 15.24 15.66 -12.88
N VAL A 534 14.61 16.48 -12.02
CA VAL A 534 14.13 16.09 -10.67
C VAL A 534 12.86 16.85 -10.32
N THR A 535 11.81 16.15 -9.87
CA THR A 535 10.46 16.72 -9.68
C THR A 535 10.32 17.69 -8.51
N ASP A 536 10.86 17.38 -7.31
CA ASP A 536 10.75 18.25 -6.12
C ASP A 536 12.01 19.13 -5.98
N ILE A 537 11.83 20.44 -5.75
CA ILE A 537 12.91 21.43 -5.60
C ILE A 537 13.91 21.11 -4.47
N ARG A 538 13.49 20.26 -3.53
CA ARG A 538 14.32 19.72 -2.46
C ARG A 538 14.76 18.29 -2.82
N LEU A 539 16.02 18.17 -3.21
CA LEU A 539 16.64 16.93 -3.67
C LEU A 539 16.52 15.78 -2.67
N GLU A 540 16.43 16.03 -1.35
CA GLU A 540 16.33 14.98 -0.33
C GLU A 540 14.98 14.24 -0.28
N ASN A 541 14.06 14.54 -1.20
CA ASN A 541 12.83 13.77 -1.39
C ASN A 541 13.01 12.58 -2.34
N SER A 542 13.95 12.64 -3.29
CA SER A 542 14.18 11.64 -4.34
C SER A 542 15.65 11.32 -4.58
N THR A 543 16.56 11.75 -3.69
CA THR A 543 17.99 11.44 -3.75
C THR A 543 18.59 11.23 -2.35
N ASN A 544 19.74 10.58 -2.29
CA ASN A 544 20.54 10.40 -1.07
C ASN A 544 21.40 11.63 -0.67
N ILE A 545 21.23 12.80 -1.32
CA ILE A 545 22.01 14.05 -1.08
C ILE A 545 22.23 14.38 0.41
N ALA A 546 21.21 14.18 1.24
CA ALA A 546 21.23 14.54 2.66
C ALA A 546 22.04 13.55 3.53
N GLU A 547 22.50 12.43 2.99
CA GLU A 547 23.38 11.43 3.65
C GLU A 547 24.83 11.79 3.45
N LEU A 548 25.13 12.23 2.23
CA LEU A 548 26.43 12.67 1.76
C LEU A 548 26.78 14.06 2.33
N PHE A 549 25.79 14.96 2.39
CA PHE A 549 25.97 16.37 2.76
C PHE A 549 25.09 16.81 3.96
N PRO A 550 25.07 16.08 5.11
CA PRO A 550 24.06 16.24 6.17
C PRO A 550 24.05 17.63 6.83
N LYS A 551 25.10 18.44 6.65
CA LYS A 551 25.22 19.80 7.22
C LYS A 551 24.84 20.92 6.26
N ASP A 552 24.74 20.64 4.96
CA ASP A 552 24.70 21.67 3.90
C ASP A 552 23.26 22.07 3.47
N SER A 553 22.25 21.64 4.23
CA SER A 553 20.86 22.07 4.04
C SER A 553 20.66 23.55 4.34
N LYS A 554 20.04 24.27 3.40
CA LYS A 554 19.80 25.72 3.46
C LYS A 554 18.31 26.01 3.50
N THR A 555 17.94 27.27 3.75
CA THR A 555 16.57 27.77 3.69
C THR A 555 16.46 28.84 2.60
N TYR A 556 15.42 28.78 1.77
CA TYR A 556 15.10 29.81 0.78
C TYR A 556 13.63 30.17 0.79
N LYS A 557 13.32 31.40 0.38
CA LYS A 557 11.95 31.77 0.00
C LYS A 557 11.63 31.19 -1.38
N ILE A 558 10.64 30.31 -1.43
CA ILE A 558 10.10 29.69 -2.64
C ILE A 558 8.60 29.89 -2.59
N ASN A 559 8.04 30.54 -3.62
CA ASN A 559 6.61 30.91 -3.72
C ASN A 559 6.08 31.60 -2.44
N GLY A 560 6.90 32.48 -1.84
CA GLY A 560 6.61 33.21 -0.60
C GLY A 560 6.98 32.48 0.71
N HIS A 561 7.03 31.15 0.71
CA HIS A 561 7.25 30.33 1.90
C HIS A 561 8.74 30.04 2.16
N ASP A 562 9.14 29.94 3.43
CA ASP A 562 10.50 29.55 3.82
C ASP A 562 10.66 28.03 3.76
N VAL A 563 11.28 27.54 2.70
CA VAL A 563 11.53 26.11 2.44
C VAL A 563 12.95 25.75 2.84
N LYS A 564 13.11 24.79 3.77
CA LYS A 564 14.41 24.18 4.10
C LYS A 564 14.59 22.84 3.39
N GLY A 565 15.76 22.63 2.79
CA GLY A 565 16.17 21.37 2.15
C GLY A 565 17.56 21.44 1.52
N TRP A 566 17.83 20.53 0.59
CA TRP A 566 19.01 20.50 -0.27
C TRP A 566 18.60 20.87 -1.69
N PHE A 567 19.20 21.90 -2.27
CA PHE A 567 18.79 22.47 -3.55
C PHE A 567 19.89 22.30 -4.59
N ALA A 568 19.54 21.89 -5.81
CA ALA A 568 20.50 21.65 -6.90
C ALA A 568 21.46 22.83 -7.12
N LYS A 569 20.94 24.06 -7.04
CA LYS A 569 21.69 25.31 -7.24
C LYS A 569 22.77 25.61 -6.21
N ASP A 570 22.90 24.82 -5.14
CA ASP A 570 23.95 24.97 -4.13
C ASP A 570 25.14 24.00 -4.32
N PHE A 571 24.98 22.98 -5.16
CA PHE A 571 25.99 21.96 -5.49
C PHE A 571 26.39 22.07 -6.97
N SER A 572 27.65 21.74 -7.32
CA SER A 572 28.05 21.66 -8.72
C SER A 572 27.53 20.37 -9.37
N SER A 573 27.38 20.39 -10.68
CA SER A 573 27.01 19.23 -11.50
C SER A 573 27.90 18.03 -11.23
N GLN A 574 29.22 18.24 -11.16
CA GLN A 574 30.19 17.20 -10.82
C GLN A 574 29.93 16.55 -9.44
N VAL A 575 29.49 17.31 -8.43
CA VAL A 575 29.17 16.77 -7.10
C VAL A 575 27.86 15.99 -7.13
N ILE A 576 26.87 16.45 -7.89
CA ILE A 576 25.59 15.74 -8.03
C ILE A 576 25.80 14.43 -8.81
N LEU A 577 26.34 14.50 -10.03
CA LEU A 577 26.41 13.37 -10.96
C LEU A 577 27.40 12.27 -10.54
N ASN A 578 28.46 12.60 -9.77
CA ASN A 578 29.46 11.61 -9.35
C ASN A 578 29.21 10.98 -7.98
N ASN A 579 28.35 11.58 -7.14
CA ASN A 579 28.15 11.15 -5.76
C ASN A 579 26.70 10.91 -5.37
N VAL A 580 25.75 11.60 -6.00
CA VAL A 580 24.33 11.59 -5.60
C VAL A 580 23.56 10.62 -6.46
N SER A 581 22.91 9.68 -5.79
CA SER A 581 22.05 8.69 -6.43
C SER A 581 20.59 9.00 -6.20
N MET A 582 19.74 8.62 -7.15
CA MET A 582 18.30 8.65 -7.02
C MET A 582 17.82 7.61 -6.01
N ILE A 583 16.73 7.93 -5.31
CA ILE A 583 15.95 7.01 -4.47
C ILE A 583 14.48 7.19 -4.79
N GLN A 584 13.69 6.14 -4.56
CA GLN A 584 12.26 6.17 -4.71
C GLN A 584 11.62 7.08 -3.64
N SER A 585 10.64 7.87 -4.05
CA SER A 585 10.03 8.92 -3.21
C SER A 585 8.67 8.52 -2.62
N VAL A 586 8.13 7.37 -3.04
CA VAL A 586 6.80 6.86 -2.67
C VAL A 586 6.96 5.44 -2.11
N LEU A 587 6.48 5.20 -0.88
CA LEU A 587 6.73 3.95 -0.13
C LEU A 587 5.98 2.72 -0.67
N SER A 588 5.00 2.92 -1.56
CA SER A 588 4.31 1.86 -2.31
C SER A 588 5.14 1.25 -3.43
N ARG A 589 6.29 1.84 -3.77
CA ARG A 589 7.16 1.47 -4.89
C ARG A 589 8.46 0.83 -4.38
N PRO A 590 9.11 -0.04 -5.16
CA PRO A 590 10.14 -0.92 -4.61
C PRO A 590 11.46 -0.20 -4.30
N SER A 591 12.11 -0.65 -3.23
CA SER A 591 13.43 -0.19 -2.73
C SER A 591 14.62 -0.62 -3.58
N VAL A 592 14.47 -1.71 -4.32
CA VAL A 592 15.56 -2.50 -4.92
C VAL A 592 16.35 -1.79 -6.02
N PHE A 593 16.00 -0.53 -6.33
CA PHE A 593 16.67 0.36 -7.29
C PHE A 593 17.19 1.66 -6.64
N ASP A 594 16.95 1.86 -5.34
CA ASP A 594 17.48 2.99 -4.57
C ASP A 594 19.01 2.98 -4.59
N ASN A 595 19.62 4.17 -4.58
CA ASN A 595 21.07 4.39 -4.50
C ASN A 595 21.92 3.88 -5.68
N GLN A 596 21.36 3.10 -6.61
CA GLN A 596 22.07 2.48 -7.72
C GLN A 596 22.22 3.39 -8.94
N LEU A 597 21.23 4.24 -9.22
CA LEU A 597 21.16 5.04 -10.44
C LEU A 597 21.50 6.52 -10.16
N PRO A 598 22.32 7.19 -11.00
CA PRO A 598 22.68 8.60 -10.83
C PRO A 598 21.49 9.54 -11.14
N VAL A 599 21.62 10.79 -10.69
CA VAL A 599 20.65 11.85 -11.00
C VAL A 599 20.65 12.17 -12.50
N GLY A 600 19.52 11.93 -13.17
CA GLY A 600 19.39 12.09 -14.63
C GLY A 600 19.54 13.54 -15.11
N THR A 601 20.19 13.70 -16.26
CA THR A 601 20.42 14.98 -16.96
C THR A 601 19.47 15.18 -18.14
N ILE A 602 19.31 16.44 -18.55
CA ILE A 602 18.57 16.78 -19.77
C ILE A 602 19.19 16.21 -21.06
N TYR A 603 20.47 15.82 -21.04
CA TYR A 603 21.14 15.24 -22.19
C TYR A 603 20.79 13.76 -22.36
N GLU A 604 20.80 12.98 -21.28
CA GLU A 604 20.42 11.56 -21.31
C GLU A 604 18.97 11.35 -21.78
N VAL A 605 18.04 12.21 -21.35
CA VAL A 605 16.63 12.19 -21.83
C VAL A 605 16.54 12.47 -23.34
N ARG A 606 17.47 13.25 -23.93
CA ARG A 606 17.54 13.48 -25.38
C ARG A 606 18.31 12.38 -26.12
N GLU A 607 19.28 11.72 -25.48
CA GLU A 607 20.02 10.59 -26.03
C GLU A 607 19.17 9.32 -26.14
N ALA A 608 18.18 9.15 -25.25
CA ALA A 608 17.09 8.18 -25.38
C ALA A 608 16.20 8.40 -26.63
N LYS A 609 16.32 9.57 -27.30
CA LYS A 609 15.61 9.95 -28.54
C LYS A 609 14.08 9.71 -28.46
N PRO A 610 13.40 10.26 -27.44
CA PRO A 610 11.94 10.21 -27.39
C PRO A 610 11.33 10.94 -28.59
N GLU A 611 10.17 10.46 -28.99
CA GLU A 611 9.36 10.99 -30.10
C GLU A 611 8.82 12.40 -29.78
N PHE A 612 8.43 12.60 -28.53
CA PHE A 612 8.14 13.91 -27.96
C PHE A 612 9.00 14.13 -26.71
N PHE A 613 9.69 15.28 -26.64
CA PHE A 613 10.37 15.71 -25.42
C PHE A 613 9.62 16.87 -24.76
N TRP A 614 9.32 16.70 -23.47
CA TRP A 614 8.54 17.62 -22.66
C TRP A 614 9.40 18.22 -21.54
N LEU A 615 9.60 19.54 -21.58
CA LEU A 615 10.45 20.25 -20.63
C LEU A 615 9.60 21.06 -19.64
N SER A 616 9.58 20.63 -18.38
CA SER A 616 8.81 21.26 -17.30
C SER A 616 9.70 22.15 -16.45
N VAL A 617 9.31 23.41 -16.27
CA VAL A 617 10.06 24.43 -15.50
C VAL A 617 9.17 24.95 -14.38
N GLN A 618 9.37 24.45 -13.16
CA GLN A 618 8.46 24.71 -12.04
C GLN A 618 8.78 25.95 -11.19
N TYR A 619 9.99 26.53 -11.29
CA TYR A 619 10.53 27.44 -10.27
C TYR A 619 11.41 28.61 -10.82
N ASP A 620 11.15 29.16 -12.02
CA ASP A 620 12.00 30.19 -12.64
C ASP A 620 12.17 31.46 -11.77
N ALA A 621 11.15 31.86 -11.00
CA ALA A 621 11.24 32.97 -10.06
C ALA A 621 12.30 32.71 -8.96
N PHE A 622 12.37 31.49 -8.42
CA PHE A 622 13.39 31.10 -7.44
C PHE A 622 14.80 31.09 -8.06
N TYR A 623 14.95 30.55 -9.27
CA TYR A 623 16.23 30.52 -9.97
C TYR A 623 16.72 31.93 -10.33
N THR A 624 15.83 32.78 -10.83
CA THR A 624 16.07 34.20 -11.13
C THR A 624 16.51 34.98 -9.88
N ALA A 625 15.81 34.81 -8.74
CA ALA A 625 16.21 35.40 -7.46
C ALA A 625 17.59 34.91 -6.98
N ASN A 626 18.03 33.73 -7.41
CA ASN A 626 19.35 33.15 -7.11
C ASN A 626 20.41 33.38 -8.21
N LYS A 627 20.18 34.31 -9.14
CA LYS A 627 21.10 34.70 -10.24
C LYS A 627 21.36 33.61 -11.30
N LEU A 628 20.50 32.59 -11.36
CA LEU A 628 20.42 31.63 -12.46
C LEU A 628 19.24 32.02 -13.37
N SER A 629 19.10 31.41 -14.55
CA SER A 629 17.96 31.73 -15.44
C SER A 629 17.60 30.55 -16.32
N MET A 630 16.40 30.01 -16.13
CA MET A 630 15.90 28.89 -16.95
C MET A 630 15.75 29.32 -18.40
N SER A 631 15.22 30.52 -18.64
CA SER A 631 15.00 31.01 -20.02
C SER A 631 16.30 31.12 -20.82
N ASN A 632 17.40 31.57 -20.21
CA ASN A 632 18.70 31.67 -20.91
C ASN A 632 19.36 30.30 -21.08
N TYR A 633 19.21 29.39 -20.12
CA TYR A 633 19.71 28.01 -20.25
C TYR A 633 19.02 27.27 -21.41
N ILE A 634 17.69 27.38 -21.51
CA ILE A 634 16.90 26.77 -22.58
C ILE A 634 17.28 27.35 -23.95
N GLU A 635 17.30 28.68 -24.05
CA GLU A 635 17.61 29.41 -25.29
C GLU A 635 19.05 29.18 -25.79
N LYS A 636 20.04 29.17 -24.89
CA LYS A 636 21.47 29.32 -25.26
C LYS A 636 22.36 28.12 -24.95
N THR A 637 21.96 27.24 -24.03
CA THR A 637 22.80 26.09 -23.62
C THR A 637 22.33 24.79 -24.28
N ILE A 638 21.04 24.45 -24.18
CA ILE A 638 20.49 23.19 -24.74
C ILE A 638 19.93 23.35 -26.15
N GLY A 639 19.44 24.55 -26.49
CA GLY A 639 18.76 24.89 -27.73
C GLY A 639 17.37 24.25 -27.88
N PHE A 640 16.49 24.92 -28.62
CA PHE A 640 15.10 24.49 -28.86
C PHE A 640 14.95 23.22 -29.73
N LYS A 641 16.01 22.75 -30.39
CA LYS A 641 15.93 21.62 -31.35
C LYS A 641 15.59 20.31 -30.63
N GLY A 642 14.42 19.75 -30.94
CA GLY A 642 13.93 18.52 -30.30
C GLY A 642 13.40 18.73 -28.89
N ILE A 643 12.86 19.93 -28.59
CA ILE A 643 11.90 20.16 -27.52
C ILE A 643 10.55 20.38 -28.20
N ASN A 644 9.52 19.65 -27.79
CA ASN A 644 8.17 19.75 -28.39
C ASN A 644 7.24 20.58 -27.49
N TYR A 645 7.36 20.39 -26.17
CA TYR A 645 6.53 21.04 -25.16
C TYR A 645 7.39 21.74 -24.12
N ILE A 646 7.01 22.96 -23.74
CA ILE A 646 7.54 23.66 -22.55
C ILE A 646 6.37 23.96 -21.62
N SER A 647 6.39 23.38 -20.41
CA SER A 647 5.34 23.58 -19.40
C SER A 647 5.85 24.33 -18.17
N SER A 648 4.99 25.15 -17.57
CA SER A 648 5.31 25.83 -16.31
C SER A 648 4.05 26.24 -15.54
N PRO A 649 4.09 26.23 -14.19
CA PRO A 649 3.10 26.90 -13.38
C PRO A 649 3.28 28.43 -13.35
N GLU A 650 4.43 28.97 -13.77
CA GLU A 650 4.72 30.41 -13.70
C GLU A 650 4.31 31.14 -15.00
N ILE A 651 3.28 31.98 -14.93
CA ILE A 651 2.76 32.76 -16.08
C ILE A 651 3.83 33.73 -16.61
N GLY A 652 4.66 34.26 -15.72
CA GLY A 652 5.76 35.17 -16.07
C GLY A 652 6.81 34.50 -16.95
N PHE A 653 7.15 33.25 -16.64
CA PHE A 653 8.08 32.44 -17.42
C PHE A 653 7.51 32.10 -18.81
N LEU A 654 6.24 31.65 -18.89
CA LEU A 654 5.60 31.34 -20.18
C LEU A 654 5.54 32.56 -21.11
N ARG A 655 5.15 33.73 -20.57
CA ARG A 655 5.15 35.02 -21.32
C ARG A 655 6.54 35.48 -21.77
N ASN A 656 7.61 35.06 -21.09
CA ASN A 656 9.00 35.31 -21.48
C ASN A 656 9.42 34.32 -22.59
N MET A 657 9.22 33.03 -22.38
CA MET A 657 9.65 31.98 -23.32
C MET A 657 8.90 32.01 -24.66
N LYS A 658 7.59 32.29 -24.69
CA LYS A 658 6.80 32.40 -25.92
C LYS A 658 7.24 33.54 -26.85
N LYS A 659 8.11 34.46 -26.38
CA LYS A 659 8.77 35.51 -27.18
C LYS A 659 10.15 35.10 -27.72
N LYS A 660 10.74 34.02 -27.19
CA LYS A 660 12.10 33.55 -27.48
C LYS A 660 12.11 32.27 -28.33
N ALA A 661 11.12 31.40 -28.13
CA ALA A 661 11.04 30.09 -28.76
C ALA A 661 10.51 30.14 -30.21
N PRO A 662 10.80 29.11 -31.02
CA PRO A 662 10.09 28.84 -32.27
C PRO A 662 8.57 28.68 -32.05
N LYS A 663 7.77 28.86 -33.11
CA LYS A 663 6.30 28.77 -33.04
C LYS A 663 5.78 27.34 -32.89
N GLU A 664 6.64 26.38 -33.18
CA GLU A 664 6.39 24.94 -33.24
C GLU A 664 6.40 24.28 -31.84
N ILE A 665 6.75 25.02 -30.79
CA ILE A 665 6.75 24.54 -29.40
C ILE A 665 5.41 24.88 -28.73
N SER A 666 4.71 23.85 -28.23
CA SER A 666 3.52 24.02 -27.40
C SER A 666 3.90 24.51 -26.00
N PHE A 667 3.15 25.48 -25.50
CA PHE A 667 3.37 26.14 -24.21
C PHE A 667 2.25 25.81 -23.23
N ILE A 668 2.53 25.03 -22.20
CA ILE A 668 1.49 24.44 -21.35
C ILE A 668 1.49 25.08 -19.96
N PHE A 669 0.36 25.69 -19.58
CA PHE A 669 0.18 26.30 -18.26
C PHE A 669 -0.25 25.26 -17.24
N VAL A 670 0.58 25.03 -16.21
CA VAL A 670 0.38 23.96 -15.22
C VAL A 670 -0.32 24.51 -13.98
N CYS A 671 -1.53 24.04 -13.70
CA CYS A 671 -2.22 24.33 -12.45
C CYS A 671 -1.77 23.35 -11.36
N LEU A 672 -1.46 23.84 -10.16
CA LEU A 672 -0.94 23.00 -9.06
C LEU A 672 -2.01 22.55 -8.05
N GLY A 673 -3.20 23.15 -8.08
CA GLY A 673 -4.30 22.87 -7.14
C GLY A 673 -5.29 24.03 -7.08
N GLN A 674 -6.54 23.78 -6.66
CA GLN A 674 -7.62 24.77 -6.76
C GLN A 674 -7.35 26.04 -5.92
N ASP A 675 -6.89 25.87 -4.68
CA ASP A 675 -6.57 26.98 -3.77
C ASP A 675 -5.12 27.48 -3.84
N VAL A 676 -4.26 26.84 -4.63
CA VAL A 676 -2.85 27.23 -4.75
C VAL A 676 -2.75 28.54 -5.56
N VAL A 677 -1.90 29.44 -5.09
CA VAL A 677 -1.64 30.74 -5.72
C VAL A 677 -0.52 30.64 -6.74
N GLU A 678 -0.74 31.21 -7.93
CA GLU A 678 0.26 31.38 -8.97
C GLU A 678 1.21 32.55 -8.57
N PRO A 679 2.54 32.36 -8.62
CA PRO A 679 3.48 33.24 -7.93
C PRO A 679 3.84 34.54 -8.67
N THR A 680 3.41 34.76 -9.93
CA THR A 680 3.78 35.98 -10.69
C THR A 680 2.63 36.96 -10.88
N GLU A 681 1.39 36.47 -10.94
CA GLU A 681 0.13 37.23 -10.97
C GLU A 681 -0.56 37.31 -9.59
N ASN A 682 -0.13 36.48 -8.62
CA ASN A 682 -0.66 36.40 -7.25
C ASN A 682 -2.18 36.15 -7.19
N LYS A 683 -2.66 35.18 -7.99
CA LYS A 683 -4.06 34.74 -8.10
C LYS A 683 -4.14 33.22 -7.96
N LYS A 684 -5.27 32.66 -7.51
CA LYS A 684 -5.46 31.20 -7.49
C LYS A 684 -5.54 30.63 -8.90
N TYR A 685 -5.03 29.41 -9.12
CA TYR A 685 -5.21 28.71 -10.42
C TYR A 685 -6.69 28.54 -10.79
N SER A 686 -7.56 28.26 -9.80
CA SER A 686 -9.02 28.17 -10.00
C SER A 686 -9.67 29.49 -10.42
N ASP A 687 -9.09 30.64 -10.07
CA ASP A 687 -9.56 31.94 -10.53
C ASP A 687 -9.02 32.28 -11.93
N ILE A 688 -7.79 31.88 -12.24
CA ILE A 688 -7.15 32.07 -13.55
C ILE A 688 -7.87 31.24 -14.63
N LEU A 689 -8.25 29.99 -14.33
CA LEU A 689 -9.00 29.12 -15.25
C LEU A 689 -10.40 29.62 -15.63
N LYS A 690 -10.92 30.67 -14.96
CA LYS A 690 -12.21 31.30 -15.34
C LYS A 690 -12.08 32.18 -16.59
N ASP A 691 -10.85 32.57 -16.99
CA ASP A 691 -10.57 33.29 -18.23
C ASP A 691 -9.58 32.51 -19.12
N LEU A 692 -10.13 31.48 -19.77
CA LEU A 692 -9.42 30.64 -20.74
C LEU A 692 -8.92 31.46 -21.96
N ASN A 693 -9.56 32.59 -22.28
CA ASN A 693 -9.12 33.47 -23.37
C ASN A 693 -7.84 34.23 -23.00
N ALA A 694 -7.71 34.70 -21.76
CA ALA A 694 -6.47 35.30 -21.26
C ALA A 694 -5.30 34.30 -21.22
N ILE A 695 -5.57 33.03 -20.92
CA ILE A 695 -4.54 31.96 -20.94
C ILE A 695 -3.95 31.78 -22.36
N LYS A 696 -4.78 31.81 -23.40
CA LYS A 696 -4.36 31.69 -24.81
C LYS A 696 -3.31 32.72 -25.25
N ALA A 697 -3.24 33.88 -24.59
CA ALA A 697 -2.20 34.86 -24.84
C ALA A 697 -0.79 34.27 -24.59
N PHE A 698 -0.62 33.46 -23.54
CA PHE A 698 0.70 32.95 -23.11
C PHE A 698 0.89 31.43 -23.18
N ALA A 699 -0.18 30.66 -23.40
CA ALA A 699 -0.15 29.20 -23.55
C ALA A 699 -0.74 28.74 -24.91
N THR A 700 -0.58 27.45 -25.24
CA THR A 700 -1.33 26.69 -26.26
C THR A 700 -2.24 25.64 -25.61
N GLY A 701 -1.98 25.28 -24.35
CA GLY A 701 -2.82 24.38 -23.57
C GLY A 701 -2.64 24.56 -22.06
N ILE A 702 -3.44 23.83 -21.29
CA ILE A 702 -3.42 23.76 -19.83
C ILE A 702 -3.14 22.33 -19.36
N MET A 703 -2.42 22.20 -18.26
CA MET A 703 -2.28 20.95 -17.52
C MET A 703 -2.92 21.11 -16.14
N VAL A 704 -3.83 20.22 -15.78
CA VAL A 704 -4.62 20.31 -14.54
C VAL A 704 -4.66 18.97 -13.79
N PRO A 705 -4.64 18.97 -12.45
CA PRO A 705 -4.96 17.78 -11.66
C PRO A 705 -6.33 17.22 -12.09
N LYS A 706 -6.43 15.91 -12.17
CA LYS A 706 -7.59 15.20 -12.74
C LYS A 706 -8.92 15.56 -12.04
N GLU A 707 -8.86 15.99 -10.78
CA GLU A 707 -9.97 16.47 -9.94
C GLU A 707 -10.60 17.80 -10.42
N PHE A 708 -9.93 18.56 -11.31
CA PHE A 708 -10.52 19.73 -11.98
C PHE A 708 -11.49 19.32 -13.10
N ILE A 709 -11.38 18.09 -13.61
CA ILE A 709 -12.23 17.54 -14.68
C ILE A 709 -13.30 16.63 -14.06
N TRP A 710 -12.88 15.73 -13.17
CA TRP A 710 -13.75 14.84 -12.40
C TRP A 710 -13.57 15.09 -10.89
N PRO A 711 -14.34 16.02 -10.29
CA PRO A 711 -14.26 16.28 -8.85
C PRO A 711 -14.66 15.02 -8.07
N VAL A 712 -13.95 14.75 -6.96
CA VAL A 712 -14.22 13.60 -6.08
C VAL A 712 -14.86 14.12 -4.78
N GLY A 713 -15.88 13.44 -4.27
CA GLY A 713 -16.49 13.74 -2.97
C GLY A 713 -15.67 13.20 -1.78
N GLU A 714 -15.92 13.70 -0.57
CA GLU A 714 -15.29 13.23 0.68
C GLU A 714 -15.47 11.72 0.93
N ASN A 715 -16.50 11.13 0.30
CA ASN A 715 -16.82 9.71 0.29
C ASN A 715 -16.13 8.89 -0.83
N ASN A 716 -15.16 9.47 -1.55
CA ASN A 716 -14.39 8.87 -2.64
C ASN A 716 -15.22 8.39 -3.86
N TYR A 717 -16.35 9.04 -4.13
CA TYR A 717 -17.11 8.89 -5.39
C TYR A 717 -16.90 10.08 -6.33
N LEU A 718 -16.96 9.83 -7.63
CA LEU A 718 -16.99 10.89 -8.63
C LEU A 718 -18.26 11.72 -8.50
N GLN A 719 -18.10 13.04 -8.60
CA GLN A 719 -19.19 13.98 -8.79
C GLN A 719 -19.51 14.10 -10.30
N LYS A 720 -20.33 15.08 -10.70
CA LYS A 720 -20.52 15.40 -12.12
C LYS A 720 -19.22 15.96 -12.72
N PRO A 721 -18.90 15.66 -13.99
CA PRO A 721 -17.72 16.23 -14.64
C PRO A 721 -17.90 17.75 -14.82
N THR A 722 -16.79 18.47 -14.86
CA THR A 722 -16.80 19.91 -15.19
C THR A 722 -16.80 20.12 -16.71
N THR A 723 -17.23 21.29 -17.17
CA THR A 723 -17.19 21.63 -18.60
C THR A 723 -15.79 22.01 -19.10
N LEU A 724 -14.78 22.02 -18.22
CA LEU A 724 -13.44 22.60 -18.44
C LEU A 724 -12.77 22.13 -19.73
N VAL A 725 -12.82 20.82 -20.02
CA VAL A 725 -12.24 20.27 -21.27
C VAL A 725 -12.93 20.87 -22.49
N THR A 726 -14.26 20.84 -22.52
CA THR A 726 -15.04 21.37 -23.64
C THR A 726 -14.88 22.89 -23.81
N ASP A 727 -14.74 23.64 -22.71
CA ASP A 727 -14.60 25.10 -22.74
C ASP A 727 -13.19 25.54 -23.12
N ALA A 728 -12.16 24.81 -22.70
CA ALA A 728 -10.80 24.98 -23.19
C ALA A 728 -10.68 24.65 -24.68
N HIS A 729 -11.30 23.56 -25.14
CA HIS A 729 -11.38 23.21 -26.56
C HIS A 729 -12.09 24.30 -27.38
N LYS A 730 -13.22 24.86 -26.89
CA LYS A 730 -13.89 26.02 -27.51
C LYS A 730 -12.99 27.27 -27.55
N ALA A 731 -12.21 27.51 -26.50
CA ALA A 731 -11.19 28.57 -26.48
C ALA A 731 -10.01 28.27 -27.42
N GLY A 732 -9.82 27.03 -27.86
CA GLY A 732 -8.64 26.58 -28.62
C GLY A 732 -7.41 26.45 -27.74
N LEU A 733 -7.55 25.77 -26.60
CA LEU A 733 -6.50 25.32 -25.70
C LEU A 733 -6.55 23.79 -25.54
N GLU A 734 -5.39 23.13 -25.69
CA GLU A 734 -5.23 21.71 -25.38
C GLU A 734 -5.37 21.47 -23.87
N VAL A 735 -5.88 20.31 -23.43
CA VAL A 735 -6.05 19.97 -22.00
C VAL A 735 -5.37 18.66 -21.67
N TYR A 736 -4.42 18.73 -20.73
CA TYR A 736 -3.68 17.58 -20.21
C TYR A 736 -4.10 17.32 -18.75
N ALA A 737 -4.54 16.10 -18.44
CA ALA A 737 -4.88 15.71 -17.07
C ALA A 737 -3.65 15.12 -16.35
N SER A 738 -3.46 15.43 -15.07
CA SER A 738 -2.35 14.92 -14.25
C SER A 738 -2.82 14.26 -12.95
N GLY A 739 -1.98 13.40 -12.36
CA GLY A 739 -2.31 12.66 -11.13
C GLY A 739 -2.73 11.20 -11.35
N PHE A 740 -2.28 10.58 -12.45
CA PHE A 740 -2.52 9.16 -12.71
C PHE A 740 -1.38 8.32 -12.11
N SER A 741 -1.74 7.46 -11.15
CA SER A 741 -0.82 6.63 -10.40
C SER A 741 -1.53 5.36 -9.95
N ASN A 742 -1.08 4.20 -10.40
CA ASN A 742 -1.77 2.92 -10.14
C ASN A 742 -1.64 2.49 -8.67
N ASP A 743 -0.64 3.02 -7.96
CA ASP A 743 -0.28 2.73 -6.58
C ASP A 743 -1.00 3.63 -5.55
N GLN A 744 -2.18 4.16 -5.90
CA GLN A 744 -2.97 5.06 -5.06
C GLN A 744 -4.44 4.62 -4.92
N MET A 745 -5.14 5.16 -3.91
CA MET A 745 -6.58 4.98 -3.74
C MET A 745 -7.35 5.81 -4.78
N ILE A 746 -7.73 5.18 -5.90
CA ILE A 746 -8.64 5.78 -6.89
C ILE A 746 -10.11 5.70 -6.44
N SER A 747 -11.00 6.40 -7.14
CA SER A 747 -12.43 6.45 -6.81
C SER A 747 -13.11 5.08 -6.85
N HIS A 748 -14.07 4.85 -5.94
CA HIS A 748 -14.89 3.64 -5.90
C HIS A 748 -15.70 3.40 -7.18
N ASN A 749 -15.92 4.43 -8.01
CA ASN A 749 -16.50 4.30 -9.35
C ASN A 749 -15.66 3.40 -10.28
N TYR A 750 -14.34 3.38 -10.11
CA TYR A 750 -13.41 2.64 -10.98
C TYR A 750 -13.09 1.22 -10.48
N SER A 751 -13.59 0.83 -9.30
CA SER A 751 -13.36 -0.52 -8.72
C SER A 751 -11.87 -0.93 -8.69
N TYR A 752 -10.98 0.01 -8.34
CA TYR A 752 -9.52 -0.15 -8.32
C TYR A 752 -8.86 -0.51 -9.66
N ASP A 753 -9.54 -0.31 -10.79
CA ASP A 753 -8.99 -0.52 -12.13
C ASP A 753 -8.41 0.78 -12.74
N PRO A 754 -7.08 0.91 -12.88
CA PRO A 754 -6.46 2.13 -13.43
C PRO A 754 -6.77 2.32 -14.93
N THR A 755 -7.01 1.26 -15.69
CA THR A 755 -7.46 1.37 -17.08
C THR A 755 -8.87 1.97 -17.13
N THR A 756 -9.76 1.58 -16.21
CA THR A 756 -11.10 2.18 -16.11
C THR A 756 -11.05 3.65 -15.66
N GLU A 757 -10.13 4.04 -14.76
CA GLU A 757 -9.90 5.47 -14.47
C GLU A 757 -9.51 6.23 -15.75
N ILE A 758 -8.47 5.77 -16.45
CA ILE A 758 -7.90 6.44 -17.63
C ILE A 758 -8.94 6.60 -18.75
N LEU A 759 -9.74 5.57 -19.03
CA LEU A 759 -10.78 5.60 -20.07
C LEU A 759 -11.85 6.69 -19.84
N ASN A 760 -12.11 7.10 -18.59
CA ASN A 760 -13.03 8.19 -18.27
C ASN A 760 -12.47 9.60 -18.55
N TYR A 761 -11.22 9.72 -19.01
CA TYR A 761 -10.64 10.97 -19.52
C TYR A 761 -10.40 10.94 -21.03
N VAL A 762 -10.12 9.76 -21.61
CA VAL A 762 -9.75 9.63 -23.04
C VAL A 762 -10.88 9.15 -23.96
N ASN A 763 -11.95 8.57 -23.43
CA ASN A 763 -13.05 7.99 -24.22
C ASN A 763 -14.42 8.20 -23.52
N TYR A 764 -14.62 9.38 -22.91
CA TYR A 764 -15.92 9.75 -22.31
C TYR A 764 -16.86 10.33 -23.38
N PRO A 765 -18.19 10.14 -23.32
CA PRO A 765 -19.10 10.59 -24.37
C PRO A 765 -19.09 12.11 -24.63
N ASP A 766 -18.89 12.92 -23.58
CA ASP A 766 -18.98 14.38 -23.67
C ASP A 766 -17.64 15.09 -23.95
N PHE A 767 -16.49 14.42 -23.72
CA PHE A 767 -15.16 14.99 -23.92
C PHE A 767 -14.05 13.94 -23.97
N THR A 768 -12.89 14.34 -24.52
CA THR A 768 -11.62 13.60 -24.46
C THR A 768 -10.50 14.60 -24.19
N VAL A 769 -9.62 14.32 -23.22
CA VAL A 769 -8.42 15.13 -22.96
C VAL A 769 -7.35 14.92 -24.03
N ASP A 770 -6.52 15.92 -24.30
CA ASP A 770 -5.43 15.88 -25.29
C ASP A 770 -4.19 15.11 -24.80
N GLY A 771 -4.13 14.77 -23.51
CA GLY A 771 -3.14 13.84 -22.97
C GLY A 771 -3.17 13.66 -21.46
N LEU A 772 -2.28 12.79 -20.96
CA LEU A 772 -2.24 12.31 -19.58
C LEU A 772 -0.81 12.35 -19.02
N LEU A 773 -0.59 13.02 -17.89
CA LEU A 773 0.64 12.93 -17.11
C LEU A 773 0.51 11.82 -16.05
N THR A 774 1.32 10.78 -16.22
CA THR A 774 1.27 9.54 -15.44
C THR A 774 2.67 9.06 -15.01
N ASP A 775 2.71 8.38 -13.88
CA ASP A 775 3.90 7.64 -13.40
C ASP A 775 3.97 6.22 -14.02
N PHE A 776 2.85 5.75 -14.59
CA PHE A 776 2.64 4.40 -15.12
C PHE A 776 2.35 4.44 -16.63
N SER A 777 3.27 5.00 -17.41
CA SER A 777 3.08 5.25 -18.85
C SER A 777 2.77 4.01 -19.72
N PRO A 778 3.28 2.79 -19.46
CA PRO A 778 2.89 1.62 -20.25
C PRO A 778 1.40 1.31 -20.14
N ILE A 779 0.83 1.43 -18.93
CA ILE A 779 -0.57 1.12 -18.64
C ILE A 779 -1.50 2.15 -19.30
N ALA A 780 -1.11 3.42 -19.30
CA ALA A 780 -1.86 4.46 -20.01
C ALA A 780 -1.79 4.29 -21.55
N SER A 781 -0.66 3.82 -22.07
CA SER A 781 -0.51 3.44 -23.48
C SER A 781 -1.41 2.24 -23.84
N ASN A 782 -1.42 1.18 -23.01
CA ASN A 782 -2.34 0.04 -23.12
C ASN A 782 -3.81 0.51 -23.14
N ALA A 783 -4.18 1.41 -22.21
CA ALA A 783 -5.55 1.90 -22.08
C ALA A 783 -6.06 2.59 -23.36
N ILE A 784 -5.24 3.44 -23.97
CA ILE A 784 -5.57 4.12 -25.22
C ILE A 784 -5.57 3.13 -26.40
N ALA A 785 -4.52 2.32 -26.55
CA ALA A 785 -4.35 1.46 -27.72
C ALA A 785 -5.38 0.31 -27.78
N CYS A 786 -5.72 -0.29 -26.64
CA CYS A 786 -6.53 -1.51 -26.57
C CYS A 786 -8.00 -1.31 -26.23
N PHE A 787 -8.36 -0.21 -25.55
CA PHE A 787 -9.68 -0.08 -24.92
C PHE A 787 -10.41 1.26 -25.18
N ALA A 788 -9.73 2.27 -25.74
CA ALA A 788 -10.37 3.53 -26.15
C ALA A 788 -10.96 3.48 -27.59
N THR A 789 -10.93 2.31 -28.24
CA THR A 789 -11.56 2.03 -29.53
C THR A 789 -12.74 1.06 -29.32
N ASN A 790 -13.94 1.45 -29.74
CA ASN A 790 -15.14 0.60 -29.65
C ASN A 790 -15.21 -0.46 -30.78
N GLU A 791 -14.06 -1.00 -31.22
CA GLU A 791 -14.02 -2.09 -32.20
C GLU A 791 -14.26 -3.45 -31.52
N THR A 792 -15.47 -3.61 -30.98
CA THR A 792 -16.00 -4.91 -30.60
C THR A 792 -16.17 -5.78 -31.85
N LYS A 793 -15.12 -6.53 -32.21
CA LYS A 793 -15.23 -7.64 -33.16
C LYS A 793 -16.33 -8.60 -32.66
N LYS A 794 -17.09 -9.19 -33.59
CA LYS A 794 -18.12 -10.20 -33.27
C LYS A 794 -17.54 -11.25 -32.33
N GLU A 795 -18.35 -11.75 -31.39
CA GLU A 795 -17.92 -12.67 -30.34
C GLU A 795 -17.20 -13.89 -30.92
N LYS A 796 -15.85 -13.83 -30.93
CA LYS A 796 -15.01 -15.04 -30.93
C LYS A 796 -15.35 -15.76 -29.63
N GLN A 797 -15.61 -17.07 -29.71
CA GLN A 797 -15.80 -17.89 -28.54
C GLN A 797 -14.52 -17.82 -27.68
N LEU A 798 -14.64 -17.31 -26.45
CA LEU A 798 -13.49 -17.13 -25.57
C LEU A 798 -12.92 -18.50 -25.19
N LYS A 799 -11.63 -18.71 -25.48
CA LYS A 799 -10.90 -19.93 -25.09
C LYS A 799 -10.78 -20.05 -23.56
N THR A 800 -10.68 -18.91 -22.89
CA THR A 800 -10.36 -18.77 -21.47
C THR A 800 -11.62 -18.41 -20.68
N LEU A 801 -11.99 -19.23 -19.68
CA LEU A 801 -13.21 -19.06 -18.90
C LEU A 801 -13.07 -17.99 -17.82
N ILE A 802 -14.08 -17.12 -17.65
CA ILE A 802 -14.19 -16.23 -16.48
C ILE A 802 -15.13 -16.87 -15.46
N ILE A 803 -14.58 -17.32 -14.34
CA ILE A 803 -15.32 -17.74 -13.15
C ILE A 803 -15.40 -16.53 -12.22
N THR A 804 -16.61 -16.05 -11.98
CA THR A 804 -16.86 -14.93 -11.07
C THR A 804 -16.76 -15.43 -9.62
N HIS A 805 -15.73 -15.04 -8.87
CA HIS A 805 -15.56 -15.43 -7.47
C HIS A 805 -16.70 -14.84 -6.64
N ASN A 806 -17.67 -15.70 -6.31
CA ASN A 806 -18.97 -15.30 -5.76
C ASN A 806 -19.67 -14.18 -6.57
N GLY A 807 -19.49 -14.11 -7.90
CA GLY A 807 -19.97 -12.97 -8.69
C GLY A 807 -18.96 -11.81 -8.74
N ALA A 808 -19.44 -10.57 -8.69
CA ALA A 808 -18.60 -9.36 -8.61
C ALA A 808 -18.45 -8.93 -7.14
N SER A 809 -17.87 -9.80 -6.31
CA SER A 809 -18.14 -9.80 -4.87
C SER A 809 -17.42 -8.72 -4.06
N GLY A 810 -18.11 -7.59 -3.86
CA GLY A 810 -17.94 -6.76 -2.67
C GLY A 810 -18.56 -7.36 -1.39
N VAL A 811 -19.54 -8.28 -1.53
CA VAL A 811 -20.12 -9.06 -0.42
C VAL A 811 -20.64 -10.41 -0.89
N TYR A 812 -20.14 -11.52 -0.37
CA TYR A 812 -20.90 -12.76 -0.10
C TYR A 812 -20.14 -13.57 0.97
N PRO A 813 -20.84 -14.27 1.89
CA PRO A 813 -20.18 -15.26 2.74
C PRO A 813 -19.71 -16.45 1.88
N ASP A 814 -18.40 -16.59 1.72
CA ASP A 814 -17.78 -17.76 1.07
C ASP A 814 -17.53 -18.92 2.06
N SER A 815 -17.63 -18.62 3.35
CA SER A 815 -17.53 -19.53 4.49
C SER A 815 -18.91 -19.93 5.02
N ALA A 816 -18.93 -21.00 5.83
CA ALA A 816 -20.06 -21.30 6.69
C ALA A 816 -20.19 -20.31 7.86
N ASP A 817 -19.12 -19.59 8.22
CA ASP A 817 -19.15 -18.50 9.20
C ASP A 817 -19.67 -17.21 8.55
N LEU A 818 -20.72 -16.63 9.14
CA LEU A 818 -21.35 -15.41 8.66
C LEU A 818 -20.77 -14.13 9.32
N THR A 819 -19.77 -14.26 10.19
CA THR A 819 -19.18 -13.17 10.99
C THR A 819 -18.54 -12.06 10.17
N GLY A 820 -17.82 -12.39 9.09
CA GLY A 820 -17.08 -11.42 8.28
C GLY A 820 -17.95 -10.60 7.33
N ASP A 821 -18.90 -11.26 6.67
CA ASP A 821 -19.59 -10.74 5.49
C ASP A 821 -21.05 -10.32 5.76
N THR A 822 -21.49 -10.37 7.02
CA THR A 822 -22.88 -10.09 7.40
C THR A 822 -22.99 -9.42 8.78
N THR A 823 -24.20 -8.99 9.16
CA THR A 823 -24.50 -8.55 10.55
C THR A 823 -24.62 -9.69 11.56
N ALA A 824 -24.21 -10.93 11.24
CA ALA A 824 -24.37 -12.08 12.13
C ALA A 824 -23.76 -11.88 13.52
N MET A 825 -22.57 -11.27 13.60
CA MET A 825 -21.89 -11.11 14.89
C MET A 825 -22.59 -10.14 15.85
N PRO A 826 -23.03 -8.93 15.47
CA PRO A 826 -23.84 -8.09 16.36
C PRO A 826 -25.27 -8.63 16.63
N THR A 827 -25.82 -9.51 15.78
CA THR A 827 -27.20 -10.03 15.93
C THR A 827 -27.29 -11.37 16.67
N PHE A 828 -26.42 -12.32 16.38
CA PHE A 828 -26.47 -13.71 16.88
C PHE A 828 -25.19 -14.16 17.61
N MET A 829 -24.38 -13.19 18.03
CA MET A 829 -23.33 -13.24 19.06
C MET A 829 -23.40 -14.38 20.10
N SER A 830 -24.57 -14.61 20.69
CA SER A 830 -24.81 -15.63 21.73
C SER A 830 -24.73 -17.07 21.21
N LYS A 831 -24.81 -17.26 19.89
CA LYS A 831 -24.56 -18.50 19.17
C LYS A 831 -23.13 -18.62 18.63
N SER A 832 -22.25 -17.64 18.90
CA SER A 832 -20.86 -17.68 18.44
C SER A 832 -20.11 -18.84 19.11
N SER A 833 -19.60 -19.76 18.30
CA SER A 833 -18.95 -21.00 18.73
C SER A 833 -17.56 -21.16 18.11
N LEU A 834 -16.74 -22.03 18.69
CA LEU A 834 -15.48 -22.46 18.10
C LEU A 834 -15.70 -23.82 17.45
N VAL A 835 -15.40 -23.93 16.15
CA VAL A 835 -15.53 -25.18 15.38
C VAL A 835 -14.20 -25.46 14.68
N PRO A 836 -13.24 -26.14 15.36
CA PRO A 836 -11.89 -26.35 14.84
C PRO A 836 -11.84 -27.14 13.53
N GLU A 837 -12.84 -27.99 13.27
CA GLU A 837 -12.98 -28.73 12.00
C GLU A 837 -13.40 -27.85 10.80
N VAL A 838 -13.77 -26.58 11.03
CA VAL A 838 -14.15 -25.59 10.01
C VAL A 838 -13.16 -24.43 9.97
N GLN A 839 -12.81 -23.85 11.13
CA GLN A 839 -11.90 -22.71 11.25
C GLN A 839 -11.28 -22.59 12.64
N LYS A 840 -10.18 -21.82 12.75
CA LYS A 840 -9.45 -21.61 14.01
C LYS A 840 -10.13 -20.59 14.96
N ASP A 841 -10.86 -19.65 14.40
CA ASP A 841 -11.50 -18.55 15.13
C ASP A 841 -12.96 -18.85 15.50
N LYS A 842 -13.49 -18.13 16.51
CA LYS A 842 -14.92 -18.20 16.82
C LYS A 842 -15.75 -17.53 15.72
N GLY A 843 -16.79 -18.22 15.27
CA GLY A 843 -17.70 -17.78 14.22
C GLY A 843 -19.17 -17.89 14.62
N VAL A 844 -20.05 -17.27 13.84
CA VAL A 844 -21.51 -17.43 13.90
C VAL A 844 -21.92 -18.17 12.64
N PHE A 845 -22.02 -19.49 12.76
CA PHE A 845 -22.16 -20.37 11.59
C PHE A 845 -23.60 -20.45 11.09
N SER A 846 -23.75 -20.49 9.77
CA SER A 846 -25.04 -20.65 9.07
C SER A 846 -25.80 -21.91 9.50
N PHE A 847 -25.09 -23.00 9.83
CA PHE A 847 -25.68 -24.24 10.33
C PHE A 847 -26.17 -24.18 11.79
N ASP A 848 -25.92 -23.09 12.51
CA ASP A 848 -26.47 -22.82 13.86
C ASP A 848 -27.60 -21.76 13.84
N LEU A 849 -27.98 -21.29 12.63
CA LEU A 849 -29.11 -20.39 12.38
C LEU A 849 -30.21 -21.07 11.57
N THR A 850 -31.45 -20.67 11.81
CA THR A 850 -32.57 -20.97 10.92
C THR A 850 -32.54 -20.06 9.68
N TRP A 851 -33.19 -20.47 8.58
CA TRP A 851 -33.33 -19.60 7.41
C TRP A 851 -34.00 -18.25 7.74
N THR A 852 -35.03 -18.26 8.58
CA THR A 852 -35.71 -17.04 9.06
C THR A 852 -34.77 -16.12 9.82
N GLU A 853 -33.86 -16.65 10.65
CA GLU A 853 -32.81 -15.86 11.31
C GLU A 853 -31.81 -15.29 10.31
N ILE A 854 -31.34 -16.09 9.34
CA ILE A 854 -30.45 -15.62 8.26
C ILE A 854 -31.11 -14.49 7.45
N GLN A 855 -32.41 -14.55 7.20
CA GLN A 855 -33.17 -13.50 6.51
C GLN A 855 -33.28 -12.18 7.29
N THR A 856 -32.97 -12.15 8.59
CA THR A 856 -32.88 -10.89 9.37
C THR A 856 -31.54 -10.18 9.20
N LEU A 857 -30.52 -10.87 8.69
CA LEU A 857 -29.17 -10.34 8.54
C LEU A 857 -29.05 -9.40 7.33
N LYS A 858 -28.05 -8.52 7.37
CA LYS A 858 -27.67 -7.67 6.24
C LYS A 858 -26.24 -7.98 5.77
N PRO A 859 -25.99 -8.02 4.45
CA PRO A 859 -24.63 -8.20 3.89
C PRO A 859 -23.70 -7.01 4.22
N GLN A 860 -22.44 -7.27 4.58
CA GLN A 860 -21.40 -6.27 4.86
C GLN A 860 -20.33 -6.25 3.77
N MET A 861 -19.83 -5.05 3.41
CA MET A 861 -18.71 -4.91 2.47
C MET A 861 -17.44 -5.55 3.01
N TYR A 862 -17.12 -6.72 2.45
CA TYR A 862 -15.82 -7.34 2.62
C TYR A 862 -14.82 -6.73 1.63
N SER A 863 -13.61 -6.52 2.11
CA SER A 863 -12.44 -6.31 1.28
C SER A 863 -11.29 -7.03 1.97
N PRO A 864 -10.55 -7.92 1.26
CA PRO A 864 -9.39 -8.61 1.83
C PRO A 864 -8.25 -7.65 2.20
N PHE A 865 -8.40 -6.35 1.86
CA PHE A 865 -7.44 -5.29 2.17
C PHE A 865 -8.05 -4.04 2.81
N GLY A 866 -9.35 -3.77 2.70
CA GLY A 866 -9.89 -2.44 3.04
C GLY A 866 -9.76 -2.08 4.51
N GLN A 867 -10.20 -3.02 5.33
CA GLN A 867 -9.88 -3.12 6.74
C GLN A 867 -8.40 -2.85 7.06
N ARG A 868 -7.51 -3.44 6.26
CA ARG A 868 -6.08 -3.58 6.50
C ARG A 868 -5.21 -2.40 6.02
N THR A 869 -5.69 -1.64 5.04
CA THR A 869 -4.89 -0.69 4.24
C THR A 869 -5.69 0.55 3.81
N GLY A 870 -6.97 0.64 4.18
CA GLY A 870 -7.91 1.66 3.70
C GLY A 870 -8.56 1.36 2.34
N TYR A 871 -8.15 0.32 1.61
CA TYR A 871 -8.68 -0.04 0.28
C TYR A 871 -10.06 -0.73 0.36
N TYR A 872 -11.04 -0.02 0.93
CA TYR A 872 -12.42 -0.46 1.10
C TYR A 872 -13.12 -0.57 -0.26
N ARG A 873 -13.71 -1.74 -0.53
CA ARG A 873 -14.61 -1.90 -1.68
C ARG A 873 -15.87 -1.04 -1.47
N ASN A 874 -16.44 -0.57 -2.58
CA ASN A 874 -17.58 0.35 -2.71
C ASN A 874 -18.53 0.43 -1.49
N PRO A 875 -18.33 1.37 -0.54
CA PRO A 875 -19.09 1.42 0.71
C PRO A 875 -20.60 1.66 0.50
N ALA A 876 -21.02 2.26 -0.61
CA ALA A 876 -22.43 2.42 -0.96
C ALA A 876 -23.16 1.10 -1.28
N ALA A 877 -22.48 -0.05 -1.34
CA ALA A 877 -23.08 -1.39 -1.40
C ALA A 877 -23.25 -2.06 -0.02
N LYS A 878 -22.70 -1.47 1.06
CA LYS A 878 -22.84 -1.96 2.45
C LYS A 878 -24.32 -2.03 2.84
N ASN A 879 -24.73 -3.13 3.48
CA ASN A 879 -26.11 -3.45 3.84
C ASN A 879 -27.11 -3.63 2.68
N LYS A 880 -26.69 -3.63 1.40
CA LYS A 880 -27.59 -3.79 0.25
C LYS A 880 -27.60 -5.23 -0.29
N GLY A 881 -28.79 -5.72 -0.61
CA GLY A 881 -29.01 -7.07 -1.12
C GLY A 881 -29.91 -7.90 -0.19
N LYS A 882 -30.09 -9.18 -0.53
CA LYS A 882 -30.79 -10.20 0.27
C LYS A 882 -30.08 -11.54 0.09
N PHE A 883 -30.08 -12.38 1.12
CA PHE A 883 -29.68 -13.77 0.98
C PHE A 883 -30.67 -14.54 0.11
N MET A 884 -30.17 -15.50 -0.66
CA MET A 884 -30.93 -16.35 -1.58
C MET A 884 -30.64 -17.82 -1.28
N THR A 885 -31.62 -18.71 -1.47
CA THR A 885 -31.39 -20.15 -1.37
C THR A 885 -30.70 -20.68 -2.63
N LEU A 886 -30.19 -21.91 -2.60
CA LEU A 886 -29.63 -22.56 -3.79
C LEU A 886 -30.67 -22.66 -4.93
N ASN A 887 -31.94 -22.91 -4.61
CA ASN A 887 -33.00 -22.96 -5.62
C ASN A 887 -33.23 -21.58 -6.27
N ASP A 888 -33.21 -20.51 -5.48
CA ASP A 888 -33.33 -19.13 -5.99
C ASP A 888 -32.12 -18.77 -6.88
N PHE A 889 -30.91 -19.18 -6.48
CA PHE A 889 -29.68 -18.97 -7.26
C PHE A 889 -29.71 -19.70 -8.61
N LEU A 890 -30.09 -20.99 -8.63
CA LEU A 890 -30.21 -21.77 -9.86
C LEU A 890 -31.34 -21.24 -10.76
N GLY A 891 -32.46 -20.79 -10.18
CA GLY A 891 -33.54 -20.12 -10.88
C GLY A 891 -33.11 -18.77 -11.48
N PHE A 892 -32.31 -17.98 -10.76
CA PHE A 892 -31.70 -16.74 -11.25
C PHE A 892 -30.73 -17.03 -12.40
N ALA A 893 -29.81 -17.98 -12.25
CA ALA A 893 -28.86 -18.37 -13.28
C ALA A 893 -29.55 -18.80 -14.57
N LYS A 894 -30.60 -19.64 -14.46
CA LYS A 894 -31.46 -20.06 -15.59
C LYS A 894 -32.18 -18.86 -16.23
N THR A 895 -32.74 -17.96 -15.44
CA THR A 895 -33.41 -16.72 -15.91
C THR A 895 -32.45 -15.71 -16.55
N LYS A 896 -31.15 -15.81 -16.27
CA LYS A 896 -30.10 -14.95 -16.85
C LYS A 896 -29.32 -15.60 -17.99
N GLU A 897 -29.69 -16.82 -18.39
CA GLU A 897 -29.04 -17.61 -19.45
C GLU A 897 -27.49 -17.62 -19.36
N VAL A 898 -26.96 -17.73 -18.12
CA VAL A 898 -25.51 -17.79 -17.89
C VAL A 898 -24.90 -19.06 -18.46
N GLU A 899 -23.66 -19.00 -18.95
CA GLU A 899 -22.99 -20.15 -19.57
C GLU A 899 -22.80 -21.33 -18.59
N GLY A 900 -22.63 -21.04 -17.29
CA GLY A 900 -22.50 -22.04 -16.27
C GLY A 900 -22.68 -21.52 -14.83
N VAL A 901 -22.82 -22.47 -13.91
CA VAL A 901 -22.88 -22.25 -12.45
C VAL A 901 -21.78 -23.04 -11.76
N LEU A 902 -21.15 -22.43 -10.75
CA LEU A 902 -20.17 -23.08 -9.89
C LEU A 902 -20.77 -23.26 -8.49
N ILE A 903 -20.81 -24.49 -7.99
CA ILE A 903 -21.26 -24.80 -6.63
C ILE A 903 -20.04 -25.28 -5.83
N ASN A 904 -19.59 -24.48 -4.86
CA ASN A 904 -18.54 -24.86 -3.91
C ASN A 904 -19.17 -25.65 -2.74
N ILE A 905 -18.66 -26.85 -2.48
CA ILE A 905 -19.13 -27.73 -1.40
C ILE A 905 -17.97 -27.99 -0.44
N GLU A 906 -18.06 -27.42 0.75
CA GLU A 906 -17.05 -27.54 1.81
C GLU A 906 -17.65 -28.17 3.07
N ASN A 907 -16.78 -28.64 3.97
CA ASN A 907 -17.13 -29.13 5.31
C ASN A 907 -18.18 -30.27 5.37
N ALA A 908 -18.47 -30.94 4.25
CA ALA A 908 -19.53 -31.95 4.13
C ALA A 908 -19.45 -33.09 5.17
N ALA A 909 -18.24 -33.56 5.49
CA ALA A 909 -18.05 -34.61 6.50
C ALA A 909 -18.34 -34.12 7.94
N TYR A 910 -18.06 -32.85 8.25
CA TYR A 910 -18.44 -32.21 9.51
C TYR A 910 -19.97 -32.03 9.59
N LEU A 911 -20.57 -31.47 8.53
CA LEU A 911 -22.02 -31.27 8.43
C LEU A 911 -22.79 -32.57 8.63
N ALA A 912 -22.37 -33.65 7.97
CA ALA A 912 -23.02 -34.95 8.08
C ALA A 912 -22.87 -35.59 9.47
N SER A 913 -21.65 -35.57 10.07
CA SER A 913 -21.38 -36.27 11.34
C SER A 913 -21.68 -35.47 12.62
N LYS A 914 -21.56 -34.15 12.59
CA LYS A 914 -21.68 -33.26 13.77
C LYS A 914 -22.97 -32.46 13.79
N LYS A 915 -23.59 -32.21 12.63
CA LYS A 915 -24.84 -31.43 12.50
C LYS A 915 -26.01 -32.24 11.92
N GLY A 916 -25.77 -33.42 11.36
CA GLY A 916 -26.81 -34.26 10.75
C GLY A 916 -27.34 -33.71 9.43
N LEU A 917 -26.54 -32.92 8.69
CA LEU A 917 -26.95 -32.22 7.48
C LEU A 917 -26.26 -32.83 6.25
N ASP A 918 -27.04 -33.39 5.32
CA ASP A 918 -26.52 -33.91 4.04
C ASP A 918 -26.53 -32.82 2.97
N ILE A 919 -25.41 -32.11 2.85
CA ILE A 919 -25.22 -31.07 1.83
C ILE A 919 -25.18 -31.64 0.41
N ILE A 920 -24.81 -32.92 0.22
CA ILE A 920 -24.69 -33.55 -1.10
C ILE A 920 -26.06 -33.96 -1.63
N ASP A 921 -26.90 -34.59 -0.80
CA ASP A 921 -28.30 -34.86 -1.12
C ASP A 921 -29.07 -33.55 -1.36
N THR A 922 -28.82 -32.51 -0.56
CA THR A 922 -29.42 -31.17 -0.73
C THR A 922 -29.07 -30.55 -2.09
N VAL A 923 -27.79 -30.54 -2.48
CA VAL A 923 -27.35 -30.01 -3.78
C VAL A 923 -27.90 -30.85 -4.94
N ASN A 924 -27.87 -32.18 -4.85
CA ASN A 924 -28.41 -33.06 -5.89
C ASN A 924 -29.92 -32.86 -6.10
N LYS A 925 -30.69 -32.67 -5.02
CA LYS A 925 -32.13 -32.35 -5.10
C LYS A 925 -32.37 -30.99 -5.76
N ALA A 926 -31.61 -29.96 -5.40
CA ALA A 926 -31.71 -28.64 -6.02
C ALA A 926 -31.40 -28.67 -7.52
N LEU A 927 -30.30 -29.31 -7.91
CA LEU A 927 -29.89 -29.48 -9.32
C LEU A 927 -30.95 -30.24 -10.14
N LYS A 928 -31.44 -31.37 -9.61
CA LYS A 928 -32.50 -32.17 -10.26
C LYS A 928 -33.80 -31.38 -10.46
N ASN A 929 -34.15 -30.51 -9.52
CA ASN A 929 -35.37 -29.69 -9.58
C ASN A 929 -35.23 -28.47 -10.50
N ALA A 930 -34.01 -28.00 -10.79
CA ALA A 930 -33.77 -26.78 -11.58
C ALA A 930 -33.89 -26.97 -13.10
N SER A 931 -33.63 -28.19 -13.61
CA SER A 931 -33.59 -28.56 -15.05
C SER A 931 -32.75 -27.58 -15.87
N LEU A 932 -31.43 -27.69 -15.74
CA LEU A 932 -30.44 -26.71 -16.23
C LEU A 932 -29.91 -27.06 -17.64
N ASP A 933 -30.81 -27.45 -18.54
CA ASP A 933 -30.49 -28.16 -19.80
C ASP A 933 -29.62 -27.37 -20.81
N LYS A 934 -29.34 -26.09 -20.55
CA LYS A 934 -28.42 -25.21 -21.32
C LYS A 934 -27.24 -24.65 -20.50
N VAL A 935 -27.21 -24.86 -19.18
CA VAL A 935 -26.28 -24.18 -18.25
C VAL A 935 -25.27 -25.20 -17.71
N LYS A 936 -23.97 -25.00 -17.97
CA LYS A 936 -22.91 -25.91 -17.52
C LYS A 936 -22.83 -25.94 -15.99
N VAL A 937 -22.98 -27.11 -15.37
CA VAL A 937 -22.87 -27.23 -13.91
C VAL A 937 -21.46 -27.68 -13.53
N MET A 938 -20.80 -26.87 -12.70
CA MET A 938 -19.48 -27.14 -12.15
C MET A 938 -19.58 -27.36 -10.64
N ILE A 939 -18.98 -28.45 -10.14
CA ILE A 939 -18.96 -28.78 -8.71
C ILE A 939 -17.53 -28.65 -8.20
N GLN A 940 -17.32 -27.78 -7.20
CA GLN A 940 -16.02 -27.54 -6.59
C GLN A 940 -15.98 -28.09 -5.16
N SER A 941 -14.84 -28.65 -4.76
CA SER A 941 -14.56 -28.99 -3.36
C SER A 941 -13.06 -29.12 -3.14
N ASN A 942 -12.60 -28.88 -1.91
CA ASN A 942 -11.25 -29.27 -1.47
C ASN A 942 -11.17 -30.76 -1.06
N ASN A 943 -12.29 -31.49 -1.05
CA ASN A 943 -12.38 -32.85 -0.55
C ASN A 943 -12.65 -33.85 -1.71
N SER A 944 -11.73 -34.79 -1.93
CA SER A 944 -11.82 -35.76 -3.02
C SER A 944 -12.96 -36.78 -2.86
N SER A 945 -13.43 -37.04 -1.62
CA SER A 945 -14.62 -37.86 -1.37
C SER A 945 -15.93 -37.14 -1.67
N VAL A 946 -15.96 -35.79 -1.70
CA VAL A 946 -17.12 -35.02 -2.21
C VAL A 946 -17.18 -35.13 -3.72
N LEU A 947 -16.07 -34.87 -4.42
CA LEU A 947 -16.05 -34.89 -5.88
C LEU A 947 -16.36 -36.28 -6.46
N LYS A 948 -15.95 -37.36 -5.77
CA LYS A 948 -16.33 -38.76 -6.10
C LYS A 948 -17.84 -39.08 -5.99
N LYS A 949 -18.68 -38.16 -5.52
CA LYS A 949 -20.16 -38.31 -5.50
C LYS A 949 -20.85 -37.75 -6.73
N TYR A 950 -20.13 -37.04 -7.59
CA TYR A 950 -20.61 -36.50 -8.86
C TYR A 950 -19.80 -37.16 -9.99
N SER A 951 -20.43 -37.52 -11.11
CA SER A 951 -19.70 -38.06 -12.28
C SER A 951 -19.80 -37.16 -13.50
N SER A 952 -18.77 -37.19 -14.34
CA SER A 952 -18.73 -36.43 -15.59
C SER A 952 -19.82 -36.92 -16.57
N ASP A 953 -20.24 -38.19 -16.46
CA ASP A 953 -21.35 -38.78 -17.23
C ASP A 953 -22.73 -38.15 -16.90
N GLN A 954 -22.85 -37.51 -15.72
CA GLN A 954 -24.03 -36.74 -15.33
C GLN A 954 -23.98 -35.28 -15.84
N GLY A 955 -22.95 -34.92 -16.63
CA GLY A 955 -22.75 -33.57 -17.17
C GLY A 955 -22.04 -32.60 -16.24
N TYR A 956 -21.54 -33.05 -15.08
CA TYR A 956 -20.85 -32.21 -14.10
C TYR A 956 -19.35 -32.10 -14.38
N LYS A 957 -18.80 -30.88 -14.46
CA LYS A 957 -17.34 -30.67 -14.41
C LYS A 957 -16.89 -30.52 -12.95
N ARG A 958 -15.94 -31.35 -12.51
CA ARG A 958 -15.52 -31.48 -11.11
C ARG A 958 -14.20 -30.73 -10.90
N LEU A 959 -14.18 -29.80 -9.94
CA LEU A 959 -13.07 -28.88 -9.67
C LEU A 959 -12.47 -29.16 -8.28
N LEU A 960 -11.20 -29.57 -8.23
CA LEU A 960 -10.45 -29.69 -6.98
C LEU A 960 -9.93 -28.31 -6.54
N HIS A 961 -10.42 -27.79 -5.41
CA HIS A 961 -9.96 -26.52 -4.84
C HIS A 961 -8.77 -26.74 -3.91
N LEU A 962 -7.58 -26.39 -4.38
CA LEU A 962 -6.37 -26.36 -3.57
C LEU A 962 -6.23 -24.94 -2.99
N LYS A 963 -6.53 -24.76 -1.70
CA LYS A 963 -6.54 -23.42 -1.06
C LYS A 963 -5.14 -22.87 -0.78
N GLU A 964 -4.21 -23.74 -0.41
CA GLU A 964 -2.83 -23.37 -0.06
C GLU A 964 -1.92 -23.35 -1.30
N PRO A 965 -0.89 -22.48 -1.34
CA PRO A 965 0.12 -22.48 -2.39
C PRO A 965 0.93 -23.79 -2.48
N ILE A 966 1.23 -24.22 -3.71
CA ILE A 966 2.07 -25.39 -4.01
C ILE A 966 3.18 -25.03 -5.01
N SER A 967 4.44 -25.32 -4.68
CA SER A 967 5.56 -24.98 -5.60
C SER A 967 5.71 -25.98 -6.75
N LYS A 968 5.29 -27.22 -6.54
CA LYS A 968 5.65 -28.35 -7.40
C LYS A 968 4.63 -29.47 -7.32
N VAL A 969 4.42 -30.17 -8.43
CA VAL A 969 3.57 -31.36 -8.55
C VAL A 969 4.44 -32.55 -8.96
N ALA A 970 4.29 -33.68 -8.28
CA ALA A 970 4.89 -34.95 -8.68
C ALA A 970 4.09 -35.60 -9.82
N LYS A 971 4.77 -36.28 -10.78
CA LYS A 971 4.12 -36.82 -12.00
C LYS A 971 3.00 -37.84 -11.76
N SER A 972 2.94 -38.46 -10.59
CA SER A 972 1.87 -39.39 -10.19
C SER A 972 0.60 -38.70 -9.69
N VAL A 973 0.66 -37.42 -9.31
CA VAL A 973 -0.44 -36.66 -8.71
C VAL A 973 -1.55 -36.31 -9.71
N PRO A 974 -1.28 -35.83 -10.94
CA PRO A 974 -2.33 -35.53 -11.91
C PRO A 974 -3.20 -36.74 -12.25
N GLU A 975 -2.61 -37.93 -12.46
CA GLU A 975 -3.37 -39.17 -12.72
C GLU A 975 -4.18 -39.67 -11.51
N GLU A 976 -3.83 -39.28 -10.28
CA GLU A 976 -4.70 -39.52 -9.11
C GLU A 976 -5.86 -38.51 -9.07
N ILE A 977 -5.60 -37.23 -9.32
CA ILE A 977 -6.63 -36.17 -9.37
C ILE A 977 -7.70 -36.50 -10.43
N LYS A 978 -7.27 -36.94 -11.62
CA LYS A 978 -8.13 -37.30 -12.77
C LYS A 978 -9.24 -38.32 -12.43
N LYS A 979 -9.02 -39.17 -11.42
CA LYS A 979 -10.00 -40.15 -10.95
C LYS A 979 -11.23 -39.50 -10.31
N PHE A 980 -11.13 -38.24 -9.89
CA PHE A 980 -12.21 -37.54 -9.16
C PHE A 980 -12.43 -36.09 -9.55
N ALA A 981 -11.51 -35.44 -10.27
CA ALA A 981 -11.65 -34.08 -10.77
C ALA A 981 -11.25 -33.96 -12.25
N ASP A 982 -11.95 -33.11 -12.98
CA ASP A 982 -11.67 -32.77 -14.40
C ASP A 982 -10.90 -31.44 -14.51
N ALA A 983 -10.72 -30.74 -13.40
CA ALA A 983 -10.00 -29.48 -13.28
C ALA A 983 -9.46 -29.25 -11.84
N ILE A 984 -8.50 -28.35 -11.69
CA ILE A 984 -8.08 -27.79 -10.41
C ILE A 984 -8.30 -26.27 -10.36
N VAL A 985 -8.48 -25.75 -9.15
CA VAL A 985 -8.46 -24.32 -8.83
C VAL A 985 -7.31 -24.09 -7.85
N VAL A 986 -6.38 -23.20 -8.18
CA VAL A 986 -5.14 -22.96 -7.43
C VAL A 986 -4.90 -21.47 -7.18
N PRO A 987 -4.28 -21.07 -6.05
CA PRO A 987 -3.91 -19.69 -5.81
C PRO A 987 -2.77 -19.25 -6.76
N ARG A 988 -2.74 -17.97 -7.15
CA ARG A 988 -1.70 -17.37 -8.04
C ARG A 988 -0.26 -17.85 -7.75
N PRO A 989 0.24 -17.91 -6.49
CA PRO A 989 1.61 -18.34 -6.20
C PRO A 989 1.91 -19.81 -6.52
N SER A 990 0.89 -20.64 -6.78
CA SER A 990 1.06 -22.02 -7.24
C SER A 990 1.42 -22.14 -8.72
N LEU A 991 1.39 -21.05 -9.48
CA LEU A 991 1.68 -21.02 -10.92
C LEU A 991 2.88 -20.14 -11.24
N ILE A 992 3.01 -19.00 -10.56
CA ILE A 992 4.17 -18.12 -10.61
C ILE A 992 4.69 -17.94 -9.18
N GLU A 993 5.90 -18.40 -8.89
CA GLU A 993 6.56 -18.12 -7.61
C GLU A 993 6.77 -16.61 -7.47
N ILE A 994 6.41 -16.05 -6.32
CA ILE A 994 6.59 -14.63 -5.98
C ILE A 994 7.53 -14.57 -4.77
N ASN A 995 8.62 -13.83 -4.91
CA ASN A 995 9.62 -13.69 -3.85
C ASN A 995 9.10 -12.81 -2.71
N GLU A 996 9.84 -12.81 -1.60
CA GLU A 996 9.49 -12.03 -0.41
C GLU A 996 9.54 -10.50 -0.61
N GLY A 997 10.20 -10.00 -1.65
CA GLY A 997 10.20 -8.59 -2.04
C GLY A 997 8.97 -8.15 -2.85
N GLY A 998 8.10 -9.09 -3.29
CA GLY A 998 6.93 -8.79 -4.12
C GLY A 998 7.15 -8.90 -5.63
N PHE A 999 8.24 -9.53 -6.06
CA PHE A 999 8.59 -9.74 -7.48
C PHE A 999 8.32 -11.20 -7.92
N THR A 1000 8.01 -11.41 -9.19
CA THR A 1000 7.92 -12.76 -9.77
C THR A 1000 9.30 -13.38 -9.89
N LYS A 1001 9.38 -14.72 -9.80
CA LYS A 1001 10.66 -15.46 -9.71
C LYS A 1001 10.79 -16.55 -10.76
N ALA A 1002 9.80 -17.43 -10.86
CA ALA A 1002 9.80 -18.57 -11.77
C ALA A 1002 8.38 -19.11 -11.97
N THR A 1003 8.12 -19.75 -13.11
CA THR A 1003 6.90 -20.55 -13.31
C THR A 1003 7.04 -21.93 -12.64
N THR A 1004 5.96 -22.42 -12.02
CA THR A 1004 5.96 -23.77 -11.42
C THR A 1004 5.73 -24.84 -12.49
N ASN A 1005 5.96 -26.13 -12.17
CA ASN A 1005 5.57 -27.22 -13.09
C ASN A 1005 4.07 -27.58 -13.03
N VAL A 1006 3.28 -26.95 -12.15
CA VAL A 1006 1.89 -27.36 -11.84
C VAL A 1006 1.03 -27.39 -13.10
N LEU A 1007 1.05 -26.31 -13.90
CA LEU A 1007 0.23 -26.19 -15.11
C LEU A 1007 0.60 -27.28 -16.15
N LYS A 1008 1.89 -27.47 -16.37
CA LYS A 1008 2.45 -28.42 -17.33
C LYS A 1008 2.07 -29.87 -17.01
N GLU A 1009 2.21 -30.31 -15.75
CA GLU A 1009 1.89 -31.69 -15.37
C GLU A 1009 0.36 -31.97 -15.37
N MET A 1010 -0.48 -30.95 -15.14
CA MET A 1010 -1.95 -31.09 -15.22
C MET A 1010 -2.45 -31.14 -16.67
N HIS A 1011 -1.94 -30.24 -17.53
CA HIS A 1011 -2.25 -30.26 -18.96
C HIS A 1011 -1.76 -31.54 -19.65
N ALA A 1012 -0.62 -32.10 -19.22
CA ALA A 1012 -0.10 -33.38 -19.75
C ALA A 1012 -1.08 -34.56 -19.60
N VAL A 1013 -2.05 -34.49 -18.67
CA VAL A 1013 -3.08 -35.52 -18.47
C VAL A 1013 -4.50 -35.05 -18.83
N ASN A 1014 -4.63 -33.86 -19.44
CA ASN A 1014 -5.89 -33.18 -19.78
C ASN A 1014 -6.77 -32.82 -18.56
N ILE A 1015 -6.17 -32.22 -17.52
CA ILE A 1015 -6.86 -31.55 -16.41
C ILE A 1015 -6.78 -30.03 -16.62
N SER A 1016 -7.92 -29.35 -16.63
CA SER A 1016 -7.95 -27.87 -16.72
C SER A 1016 -7.40 -27.22 -15.45
N VAL A 1017 -6.75 -26.06 -15.58
CA VAL A 1017 -6.23 -25.28 -14.45
C VAL A 1017 -6.83 -23.89 -14.44
N TYR A 1018 -7.51 -23.55 -13.35
CA TYR A 1018 -8.05 -22.22 -13.09
C TYR A 1018 -7.23 -21.50 -12.02
N VAL A 1019 -6.78 -20.28 -12.30
CA VAL A 1019 -5.99 -19.46 -11.37
C VAL A 1019 -6.89 -18.56 -10.52
N SER A 1020 -6.56 -18.42 -9.23
CA SER A 1020 -7.42 -17.83 -8.20
C SER A 1020 -6.62 -16.96 -7.20
N VAL A 1021 -7.17 -15.95 -6.53
CA VAL A 1021 -8.29 -15.11 -6.96
C VAL A 1021 -7.67 -13.85 -7.58
N MET A 1022 -8.00 -13.54 -8.83
CA MET A 1022 -7.49 -12.36 -9.56
C MET A 1022 -8.18 -11.10 -9.04
N ARG A 1023 -7.40 -10.04 -8.79
CA ARG A 1023 -7.81 -8.84 -8.04
C ARG A 1023 -7.32 -7.55 -8.69
N ASN A 1024 -8.13 -6.48 -8.57
CA ASN A 1024 -7.77 -5.17 -9.09
C ASN A 1024 -6.91 -4.35 -8.11
N GLU A 1025 -7.04 -4.56 -6.80
CA GLU A 1025 -6.31 -3.77 -5.81
C GLU A 1025 -4.80 -4.01 -5.95
N PHE A 1026 -4.01 -3.01 -6.38
CA PHE A 1026 -2.59 -3.19 -6.77
C PHE A 1026 -1.71 -3.86 -5.70
N ILE A 1027 -2.09 -3.69 -4.44
CA ILE A 1027 -1.48 -4.30 -3.25
C ILE A 1027 -1.61 -5.84 -3.20
N ALA A 1028 -2.38 -6.41 -4.13
CA ALA A 1028 -2.46 -7.84 -4.42
C ALA A 1028 -1.52 -8.28 -5.56
N ILE A 1029 -0.90 -7.36 -6.30
CA ILE A 1029 -0.30 -7.56 -7.62
C ILE A 1029 1.23 -7.42 -7.52
N PRO A 1030 2.02 -8.42 -7.97
CA PRO A 1030 3.49 -8.30 -8.07
C PRO A 1030 3.98 -7.10 -8.90
N PHE A 1031 5.17 -6.59 -8.57
CA PHE A 1031 5.74 -5.40 -9.24
C PHE A 1031 5.97 -5.60 -10.74
N ASP A 1032 6.24 -6.82 -11.18
CA ASP A 1032 6.40 -7.23 -12.59
C ASP A 1032 5.14 -7.01 -13.44
N PHE A 1033 3.96 -6.97 -12.81
CA PHE A 1033 2.70 -6.66 -13.49
C PHE A 1033 2.31 -5.18 -13.34
N TYR A 1034 3.25 -4.32 -12.92
CA TYR A 1034 3.16 -2.86 -13.03
C TYR A 1034 1.94 -2.21 -12.35
N ALA A 1035 1.43 -2.83 -11.28
CA ALA A 1035 0.18 -2.45 -10.62
C ALA A 1035 -1.04 -2.42 -11.56
N ASP A 1036 -1.03 -3.20 -12.65
CA ASP A 1036 -2.12 -3.35 -13.61
C ASP A 1036 -2.70 -4.78 -13.58
N PRO A 1037 -3.97 -4.97 -13.17
CA PRO A 1037 -4.61 -6.28 -13.23
C PRO A 1037 -4.75 -6.81 -14.66
N THR A 1038 -4.73 -5.93 -15.68
CA THR A 1038 -4.74 -6.32 -17.09
C THR A 1038 -3.43 -7.01 -17.49
N MET A 1039 -2.28 -6.54 -16.99
CA MET A 1039 -0.97 -7.16 -17.20
C MET A 1039 -0.84 -8.50 -16.48
N GLU A 1040 -1.37 -8.61 -15.25
CA GLU A 1040 -1.46 -9.90 -14.56
C GLU A 1040 -2.30 -10.90 -15.36
N LEU A 1041 -3.51 -10.50 -15.79
CA LEU A 1041 -4.40 -11.33 -16.61
C LEU A 1041 -3.75 -11.73 -17.94
N ALA A 1042 -3.04 -10.82 -18.61
CA ALA A 1042 -2.33 -11.10 -19.86
C ALA A 1042 -1.23 -12.15 -19.66
N THR A 1043 -0.44 -12.03 -18.59
CA THR A 1043 0.63 -12.99 -18.26
C THR A 1043 0.08 -14.40 -18.05
N TYR A 1044 -0.97 -14.55 -17.23
CA TYR A 1044 -1.60 -15.87 -17.04
C TYR A 1044 -2.32 -16.39 -18.31
N ASN A 1045 -2.90 -15.52 -19.13
CA ASN A 1045 -3.63 -15.93 -20.35
C ASN A 1045 -2.70 -16.33 -21.51
N VAL A 1046 -1.57 -15.62 -21.68
CA VAL A 1046 -0.70 -15.74 -22.87
C VAL A 1046 0.53 -16.60 -22.58
N GLU A 1047 1.32 -16.21 -21.57
CA GLU A 1047 2.59 -16.89 -21.25
C GLU A 1047 2.32 -18.27 -20.63
N LEU A 1048 1.38 -18.33 -19.69
CA LEU A 1048 1.01 -19.60 -19.05
C LEU A 1048 -0.10 -20.35 -19.80
N ASN A 1049 -1.01 -19.66 -20.52
CA ASN A 1049 -2.16 -20.28 -21.19
C ASN A 1049 -3.04 -21.11 -20.21
N VAL A 1050 -3.48 -20.49 -19.11
CA VAL A 1050 -4.45 -21.09 -18.17
C VAL A 1050 -5.83 -21.30 -18.81
N ASP A 1051 -6.61 -22.27 -18.32
CA ASP A 1051 -7.98 -22.53 -18.81
C ASP A 1051 -8.99 -21.46 -18.38
N GLY A 1052 -8.67 -20.67 -17.36
CA GLY A 1052 -9.54 -19.59 -16.89
C GLY A 1052 -9.14 -18.93 -15.58
N PHE A 1053 -9.91 -17.90 -15.23
CA PHE A 1053 -9.71 -17.02 -14.10
C PHE A 1053 -10.82 -17.13 -13.08
N VAL A 1054 -10.49 -17.32 -11.81
CA VAL A 1054 -11.40 -17.06 -10.69
C VAL A 1054 -11.14 -15.63 -10.22
N THR A 1055 -12.09 -14.71 -10.38
CA THR A 1055 -11.89 -13.28 -10.12
C THR A 1055 -13.07 -12.60 -9.43
N GLU A 1056 -12.77 -11.68 -8.51
CA GLU A 1056 -13.75 -10.79 -7.88
C GLU A 1056 -14.12 -9.59 -8.78
N PHE A 1057 -13.36 -9.36 -9.86
CA PHE A 1057 -13.49 -8.21 -10.77
C PHE A 1057 -13.72 -8.67 -12.22
N PRO A 1058 -14.84 -9.36 -12.52
CA PRO A 1058 -15.10 -9.93 -13.85
C PRO A 1058 -15.23 -8.89 -14.97
N ALA A 1059 -15.47 -7.60 -14.64
CA ALA A 1059 -15.45 -6.51 -15.61
C ALA A 1059 -14.04 -6.32 -16.23
N THR A 1060 -12.98 -6.35 -15.41
CA THR A 1060 -11.58 -6.25 -15.85
C THR A 1060 -11.24 -7.41 -16.79
N ALA A 1061 -11.53 -8.64 -16.35
CA ALA A 1061 -11.26 -9.86 -17.13
C ALA A 1061 -12.07 -9.91 -18.44
N SER A 1062 -13.34 -9.48 -18.42
CA SER A 1062 -14.16 -9.48 -19.64
C SER A 1062 -13.76 -8.37 -20.61
N ARG A 1063 -13.34 -7.18 -20.13
CA ARG A 1063 -12.76 -6.15 -21.00
C ARG A 1063 -11.50 -6.66 -21.70
N TYR A 1064 -10.57 -7.26 -20.95
CA TYR A 1064 -9.34 -7.81 -21.53
C TYR A 1064 -9.65 -8.89 -22.59
N LEU A 1065 -10.36 -9.95 -22.20
CA LEU A 1065 -10.61 -11.10 -23.09
C LEU A 1065 -11.52 -10.80 -24.29
N ARG A 1066 -12.36 -9.75 -24.24
CA ARG A 1066 -13.17 -9.29 -25.39
C ARG A 1066 -12.43 -8.30 -26.32
N SER A 1067 -11.27 -7.77 -25.92
CA SER A 1067 -10.49 -6.82 -26.74
C SER A 1067 -9.73 -7.49 -27.87
N SER A 1068 -9.26 -6.71 -28.84
CA SER A 1068 -8.28 -7.19 -29.84
C SER A 1068 -6.95 -7.59 -29.21
N CYS A 1069 -6.56 -6.95 -28.10
CA CYS A 1069 -5.24 -7.09 -27.50
C CYS A 1069 -4.97 -8.40 -26.74
N VAL A 1070 -5.93 -9.33 -26.75
CA VAL A 1070 -5.73 -10.73 -26.31
C VAL A 1070 -5.12 -11.60 -27.44
N ASP A 1071 -5.17 -11.14 -28.69
CA ASP A 1071 -4.67 -11.86 -29.86
C ASP A 1071 -3.25 -11.39 -30.18
N MET A 1072 -2.24 -12.19 -29.83
CA MET A 1072 -0.81 -11.89 -30.03
C MET A 1072 -0.38 -11.71 -31.51
N ASN A 1073 -1.31 -11.88 -32.45
CA ASN A 1073 -1.11 -11.67 -33.88
C ASN A 1073 -1.77 -10.37 -34.39
N ALA A 1074 -2.39 -9.58 -33.50
CA ALA A 1074 -2.96 -8.27 -33.83
C ALA A 1074 -1.89 -7.17 -33.85
N ASP A 1075 -2.18 -6.07 -34.56
CA ASP A 1075 -1.29 -4.90 -34.65
C ASP A 1075 -1.00 -4.24 -33.29
N VAL A 1076 -1.86 -4.48 -32.30
CA VAL A 1076 -1.66 -4.16 -30.89
C VAL A 1076 -2.12 -5.36 -30.05
N ALA A 1077 -1.22 -5.86 -29.21
CA ALA A 1077 -1.48 -6.92 -28.21
C ALA A 1077 -0.82 -6.54 -26.89
N ILE A 1078 -1.47 -6.83 -25.74
CA ILE A 1078 -0.83 -6.63 -24.44
C ILE A 1078 0.13 -7.80 -24.24
N LEU A 1079 1.41 -7.54 -24.48
CA LEU A 1079 2.49 -8.49 -24.22
C LEU A 1079 2.48 -8.90 -22.72
N PRO A 1080 2.67 -10.19 -22.41
CA PRO A 1080 2.77 -10.65 -21.01
C PRO A 1080 4.07 -10.15 -20.36
N ALA A 1081 4.10 -10.11 -19.03
CA ALA A 1081 5.33 -9.84 -18.29
C ALA A 1081 6.23 -11.09 -18.26
N GLU A 1082 7.51 -10.92 -18.56
CA GLU A 1082 8.50 -12.01 -18.49
C GLU A 1082 8.80 -12.37 -17.03
N VAL A 1083 8.41 -13.58 -16.63
CA VAL A 1083 8.47 -14.03 -15.23
C VAL A 1083 9.92 -14.11 -14.75
N GLY A 1084 10.26 -13.33 -13.73
CA GLY A 1084 11.60 -13.23 -13.17
C GLY A 1084 12.55 -12.27 -13.91
N ALA A 1085 12.09 -11.54 -14.94
CA ALA A 1085 12.94 -10.56 -15.63
C ALA A 1085 13.36 -9.40 -14.72
N LEU A 1086 12.44 -8.84 -13.91
CA LEU A 1086 12.80 -7.77 -12.98
C LEU A 1086 13.78 -8.21 -11.90
N LEU A 1087 13.83 -9.49 -11.52
CA LEU A 1087 14.84 -10.00 -10.58
C LEU A 1087 16.26 -10.00 -11.16
N GLN A 1088 16.42 -10.03 -12.48
CA GLN A 1088 17.74 -10.00 -13.13
C GLN A 1088 18.33 -8.59 -13.17
N GLU A 1089 17.47 -7.55 -13.12
CA GLU A 1089 17.86 -6.14 -13.01
C GLU A 1089 18.14 -5.70 -11.56
N ILE A 1090 17.88 -6.58 -10.58
CA ILE A 1090 18.06 -6.31 -9.14
C ILE A 1090 19.41 -6.91 -8.69
N PRO A 1091 20.37 -6.14 -8.16
CA PRO A 1091 21.70 -6.68 -7.84
C PRO A 1091 21.64 -7.73 -6.72
N GLU A 1092 22.45 -8.79 -6.82
CA GLU A 1092 22.37 -9.96 -5.92
C GLU A 1092 22.47 -9.62 -4.43
N ASN A 1093 23.26 -8.60 -4.06
CA ASN A 1093 23.41 -8.14 -2.67
C ASN A 1093 22.17 -7.42 -2.09
N THR A 1094 21.10 -7.29 -2.86
CA THR A 1094 19.87 -6.57 -2.52
C THR A 1094 18.64 -7.49 -2.47
N LEU A 1095 18.80 -8.75 -2.90
CA LEU A 1095 17.72 -9.71 -3.10
C LEU A 1095 17.29 -10.41 -1.81
N PRO A 1096 15.97 -10.54 -1.58
CA PRO A 1096 15.28 -11.67 -0.99
C PRO A 1096 16.11 -12.78 -0.33
N ALA A 1097 16.19 -12.84 1.00
CA ALA A 1097 16.54 -14.09 1.69
C ALA A 1097 15.69 -15.24 1.11
N VAL A 1098 16.33 -16.38 0.81
CA VAL A 1098 15.70 -17.44 0.00
C VAL A 1098 14.49 -18.04 0.73
N GLN A 1099 13.30 -17.62 0.29
CA GLN A 1099 12.01 -18.11 0.75
C GLN A 1099 11.99 -19.64 0.77
N GLN A 1100 11.50 -20.24 1.86
CA GLN A 1100 11.25 -21.68 1.88
C GLN A 1100 10.25 -22.04 0.77
N PRO A 1101 10.55 -23.01 -0.12
CA PRO A 1101 9.63 -23.40 -1.18
C PRO A 1101 8.27 -23.79 -0.61
N SER A 1102 7.19 -23.30 -1.22
CA SER A 1102 5.83 -23.75 -0.91
C SER A 1102 5.75 -25.27 -1.01
N HIS A 1103 4.95 -25.94 -0.18
CA HIS A 1103 4.97 -27.41 -0.12
C HIS A 1103 4.72 -28.05 -1.50
N PRO A 1104 5.47 -29.12 -1.87
CA PRO A 1104 5.16 -29.90 -3.06
C PRO A 1104 3.86 -30.68 -2.82
N LEU A 1105 3.00 -30.75 -3.83
CA LEU A 1105 1.79 -31.58 -3.77
C LEU A 1105 2.17 -33.04 -4.03
N GLU A 1106 1.86 -33.91 -3.07
CA GLU A 1106 2.03 -35.36 -3.15
C GLU A 1106 0.68 -36.11 -3.15
N VAL A 1107 0.71 -37.39 -3.53
CA VAL A 1107 -0.49 -38.24 -3.60
C VAL A 1107 -1.19 -38.39 -2.25
N LYS A 1108 -0.43 -38.34 -1.14
CA LYS A 1108 -0.96 -38.41 0.23
C LYS A 1108 -1.90 -37.24 0.58
N ASP A 1109 -1.66 -36.06 -0.01
CA ASP A 1109 -2.37 -34.82 0.33
C ASP A 1109 -3.76 -34.76 -0.34
N LEU A 1110 -3.99 -35.61 -1.35
CA LEU A 1110 -5.27 -35.81 -2.02
C LEU A 1110 -6.24 -36.70 -1.23
N ALA A 1111 -5.75 -37.41 -0.21
CA ALA A 1111 -6.49 -38.43 0.53
C ALA A 1111 -7.48 -37.80 1.52
N SER A 1112 -8.74 -37.63 1.08
CA SER A 1112 -9.83 -37.19 1.94
C SER A 1112 -10.50 -38.39 2.65
N PRO A 1113 -10.91 -38.26 3.92
CA PRO A 1113 -11.67 -39.30 4.60
C PRO A 1113 -13.07 -39.46 3.96
N PRO A 1114 -13.66 -40.67 3.99
CA PRO A 1114 -14.98 -40.92 3.44
C PRO A 1114 -16.05 -40.13 4.19
N ILE A 1115 -17.06 -39.66 3.46
CA ILE A 1115 -18.16 -38.88 4.03
C ILE A 1115 -19.08 -39.84 4.82
N PRO A 1116 -19.29 -39.61 6.13
CA PRO A 1116 -20.12 -40.47 6.96
C PRO A 1116 -21.60 -40.29 6.61
N PRO A 1117 -22.43 -41.34 6.71
CA PRO A 1117 -23.86 -41.25 6.45
C PRO A 1117 -24.56 -40.41 7.54
N VAL A 1118 -25.48 -39.54 7.13
CA VAL A 1118 -26.37 -38.85 8.06
C VAL A 1118 -27.30 -39.86 8.72
N LYS A 1119 -27.30 -39.89 10.06
CA LYS A 1119 -28.30 -40.64 10.83
C LYS A 1119 -29.63 -39.91 10.75
N ALA A 1120 -30.68 -40.61 10.32
CA ALA A 1120 -32.03 -40.07 10.31
C ALA A 1120 -32.46 -39.62 11.73
N PRO A 1121 -33.20 -38.51 11.87
CA PRO A 1121 -33.79 -38.14 13.16
C PRO A 1121 -34.71 -39.25 13.65
N THR A 1122 -34.45 -39.76 14.85
CA THR A 1122 -35.39 -40.64 15.55
C THR A 1122 -36.69 -39.88 15.81
N ALA A 1123 -37.81 -40.36 15.24
CA ALA A 1123 -39.10 -39.71 15.39
C ALA A 1123 -39.55 -39.68 16.85
N GLY A 1124 -39.52 -38.49 17.46
CA GLY A 1124 -40.18 -38.23 18.74
C GLY A 1124 -41.70 -38.32 18.58
N GLY A 1125 -42.38 -38.83 19.62
CA GLY A 1125 -43.82 -39.10 19.58
C GLY A 1125 -44.69 -37.85 19.35
N SER A 1126 -45.87 -38.06 18.79
CA SER A 1126 -46.86 -37.03 18.50
C SER A 1126 -47.39 -36.36 19.78
N ASN A 1127 -47.13 -35.05 19.95
CA ASN A 1127 -47.76 -34.22 20.97
C ASN A 1127 -48.89 -33.39 20.37
N SER A 1128 -50.12 -33.64 20.81
CA SER A 1128 -51.28 -32.77 20.58
C SER A 1128 -51.15 -31.45 21.38
N PRO A 1129 -51.74 -30.33 20.92
CA PRO A 1129 -51.63 -29.05 21.63
C PRO A 1129 -52.43 -29.03 22.95
N PRO A 1130 -51.89 -28.43 24.03
CA PRO A 1130 -52.63 -28.25 25.27
C PRO A 1130 -53.63 -27.08 25.20
N GLY A 1131 -54.76 -27.21 25.90
CA GLY A 1131 -55.80 -26.18 26.00
C GLY A 1131 -55.52 -25.10 27.07
N PRO A 1132 -56.37 -24.06 27.15
CA PRO A 1132 -56.17 -22.90 28.04
C PRO A 1132 -56.47 -23.21 29.52
N PRO A 1133 -55.75 -22.61 30.48
CA PRO A 1133 -55.95 -22.83 31.91
C PRO A 1133 -57.08 -21.98 32.52
N GLY A 1134 -57.89 -22.60 33.39
CA GLY A 1134 -58.83 -21.93 34.31
C GLY A 1134 -58.23 -21.71 35.71
N ALA A 1135 -58.96 -20.99 36.58
CA ALA A 1135 -58.48 -20.52 37.89
C ALA A 1135 -59.28 -21.17 39.09
N PRO A 1136 -59.16 -20.72 40.36
CA PRO A 1136 -58.14 -21.26 41.29
C PRO A 1136 -58.63 -21.59 42.74
N ALA A 1137 -57.68 -21.97 43.61
CA ALA A 1137 -57.73 -21.95 45.10
C ALA A 1137 -58.51 -23.11 45.80
N PRO A 1138 -58.32 -23.36 47.13
CA PRO A 1138 -57.50 -22.65 48.14
C PRO A 1138 -56.44 -23.51 48.91
N ALA A 1139 -55.81 -22.90 49.92
CA ALA A 1139 -54.67 -23.40 50.73
C ALA A 1139 -55.13 -23.90 52.15
N PRO A 1140 -54.36 -23.93 53.27
CA PRO A 1140 -53.03 -23.37 53.64
C PRO A 1140 -51.89 -24.42 53.51
N SER A 1141 -50.67 -24.40 54.10
CA SER A 1141 -49.92 -23.57 55.09
C SER A 1141 -48.40 -23.87 54.94
N SER A 1142 -47.40 -23.11 55.42
CA SER A 1142 -47.27 -21.75 56.00
C SER A 1142 -45.78 -21.33 56.04
N THR A 1143 -45.45 -20.14 56.60
CA THR A 1143 -44.19 -19.74 57.29
C THR A 1143 -42.83 -20.32 56.79
N ALA A 1144 -41.89 -19.59 56.15
CA ALA A 1144 -41.29 -18.26 56.46
C ALA A 1144 -40.65 -18.19 57.86
N VAL A 1145 -39.48 -17.58 58.17
CA VAL A 1145 -38.71 -16.39 57.69
C VAL A 1145 -37.21 -16.70 57.98
N ALA A 1146 -36.17 -16.53 57.13
CA ALA A 1146 -35.53 -15.38 56.44
C ALA A 1146 -34.61 -14.46 57.30
N ALA A 1147 -33.64 -13.77 56.65
CA ALA A 1147 -32.66 -12.78 57.19
C ALA A 1147 -31.41 -13.34 57.94
N LYS A 1148 -30.23 -12.69 58.09
CA LYS A 1148 -29.59 -11.49 57.45
C LYS A 1148 -28.09 -11.37 57.87
N PHE A 1149 -27.30 -10.53 57.16
CA PHE A 1149 -25.92 -10.05 57.43
C PHE A 1149 -24.80 -11.14 57.52
N ASP A 1150 -23.57 -11.06 56.99
CA ASP A 1150 -22.67 -10.04 56.37
C ASP A 1150 -21.52 -9.50 57.29
N VAL A 1151 -20.30 -9.43 56.70
CA VAL A 1151 -19.00 -8.87 57.17
C VAL A 1151 -18.38 -9.34 58.51
N CYS A 1152 -17.15 -9.92 58.47
CA CYS A 1152 -15.95 -9.39 59.18
C CYS A 1152 -14.62 -10.16 58.96
N VAL A 1153 -13.58 -9.41 58.50
CA VAL A 1153 -12.14 -9.41 58.92
C VAL A 1153 -11.28 -10.71 58.78
N ALA A 1154 -9.97 -10.51 58.58
CA ALA A 1154 -8.91 -11.53 58.38
C ALA A 1154 -7.86 -11.46 59.55
N PRO A 1155 -6.60 -11.94 59.45
CA PRO A 1155 -6.01 -13.10 58.73
C PRO A 1155 -5.23 -14.04 59.70
N PHE A 1156 -4.64 -15.15 59.22
CA PHE A 1156 -3.21 -15.52 59.45
C PHE A 1156 -2.74 -16.68 58.53
N MET A 1157 -1.57 -17.28 58.79
CA MET A 1157 -0.71 -17.96 57.80
C MET A 1157 0.09 -19.15 58.41
N VAL A 1158 0.73 -19.97 57.55
CA VAL A 1158 1.81 -20.97 57.84
C VAL A 1158 1.36 -22.33 58.44
N LEU A 1159 2.02 -23.49 58.23
CA LEU A 1159 2.69 -24.15 57.08
C LEU A 1159 3.15 -25.59 57.52
N VAL A 1160 3.45 -26.48 56.57
CA VAL A 1160 4.21 -27.76 56.67
C VAL A 1160 3.49 -28.97 57.30
N GLY A 1161 3.59 -30.11 56.59
CA GLY A 1161 3.15 -31.46 57.00
C GLY A 1161 3.46 -32.47 55.89
N LEU A 1162 4.73 -32.83 55.72
CA LEU A 1162 5.28 -33.49 54.51
C LEU A 1162 5.42 -35.02 54.68
N LEU A 1163 5.45 -35.75 53.55
CA LEU A 1163 5.83 -37.18 53.35
C LEU A 1163 4.80 -38.20 53.87
N LEU A 1164 4.35 -39.20 53.09
CA LEU A 1164 5.17 -40.29 52.53
C LEU A 1164 4.52 -40.99 51.31
N SER A 1165 5.34 -41.31 50.30
CA SER A 1165 5.30 -42.42 49.31
C SER A 1165 3.96 -42.96 48.77
N MET A 1166 3.76 -43.14 47.45
CA MET A 1166 4.74 -43.35 46.36
C MET A 1166 4.49 -42.44 45.15
#